data_AF-A0A8J4BMS3-F1
#
_entry.id   AF-A0A8J4BMS3-F1
#
_cell.length_a   1.000
_cell.length_b   1.000
_cell.length_c   1.000
_cell.angle_alpha   90.00
_cell.angle_beta   90.00
_cell.angle_gamma   90.00
#
_symmetry.space_group_name_H-M   'P 1'
#
loop_
_entity.id
_entity.type
_entity.pdbx_description
1 polymer ?
#
loop_
_entity_poly.entity_id
_entity_poly.type
_entity_poly.pdbx_seq_one_letter_code
_entity_poly.pdbx_strand_id
1 'polypeptide(L)'
;MDHPIGRELFVQNPFNLGNGTICIPQGQCYCEGWLDSRGTKTEKKAAYALQWITFAMSVACLIWYAYQTWRATCGWEEVYVALIEMIKFIIEAFHEFDSPAMLWLSTGNPVVWLRYGEWLLTCPVILIHLSNLTGLKDDYSKRTMGLLVSDVGCIVWGATTAMATGWIRILFFLISMAYGMYTYFHAAKVYIEAYHTVPKGVCRDLVRVMAWTYFMSWGMFPVLFVLGPEGFGHITQYGSAIAHALLDIASKNAWSLLGNYLRVKIHEHILLYGDIRKKQKINIAGREMEVETLVAEEDDETVKQSTAKYASRESFIVMRNRLKEKGMEVRASLDYGDGSGEAGNGGSGGGAPASPPATSGGKPGMELTKIGSTLSINNNNGLTSGIMVEPGRVILAVPDISMVDFFREQFAQLPVQYEVVPALGADNTLQLVQQAATLGGCDFVLMHPEFLRDRGPMGLLPRLKIMNQRTAAFGWSTMGPVRDLIESSGVDAWLEGPSFGSGINQLALQQLVLKMQQAKRLTTMSSGMMGGSMGMGMGMGMGGGMGGGMGGGMASLMSSASMNMGAMGNLNGVSGNPLLGTVSSTMGSANAGMMSGMGMGGGALQPQMGNGVIAGMSSPQLQLQPPQSTALAGAGLNRIGTNPLFGSAPSPLNSQPGASANGLTSPHMGISSIPAPAPAAASGASGPMGNASEAEMLQQLMAEINRLKNELGE
;
A
#
# COMPACT_ATOMS: atom_id res chain seq x y z
N MET A 1 9.38 -40.28 2.31
CA MET A 1 10.57 -39.99 1.49
C MET A 1 11.53 -39.26 2.40
N ASP A 2 12.64 -39.89 2.78
CA ASP A 2 13.66 -39.30 3.66
C ASP A 2 14.77 -38.73 2.76
N HIS A 3 14.68 -37.44 2.40
CA HIS A 3 15.77 -36.79 1.67
C HIS A 3 16.87 -36.33 2.66
N PRO A 4 18.16 -36.64 2.41
CA PRO A 4 19.26 -36.45 3.37
C PRO A 4 19.85 -35.04 3.45
N ILE A 5 19.44 -34.09 2.60
CA ILE A 5 20.19 -32.84 2.37
C ILE A 5 20.14 -31.87 3.57
N GLY A 6 19.11 -31.92 4.42
CA GLY A 6 19.02 -31.09 5.65
C GLY A 6 19.68 -31.69 6.90
N ARG A 7 20.03 -32.99 6.89
CA ARG A 7 20.58 -33.67 8.09
C ARG A 7 22.04 -33.36 8.35
N GLU A 8 22.76 -32.73 7.42
CA GLU A 8 24.20 -32.51 7.56
C GLU A 8 24.58 -31.39 8.54
N LEU A 9 23.63 -30.51 8.91
CA LEU A 9 23.91 -29.37 9.79
C LEU A 9 23.89 -29.70 11.29
N PHE A 10 23.22 -30.78 11.70
CA PHE A 10 22.97 -31.06 13.12
C PHE A 10 23.35 -32.49 13.53
N VAL A 11 23.98 -32.60 14.68
CA VAL A 11 24.35 -33.90 15.28
C VAL A 11 23.10 -34.54 15.91
N GLN A 12 22.59 -35.61 15.31
CA GLN A 12 21.41 -36.32 15.83
C GLN A 12 21.72 -37.24 17.02
N ASN A 13 22.90 -37.87 17.00
CA ASN A 13 23.32 -38.84 18.01
C ASN A 13 24.69 -38.42 18.54
N PRO A 14 24.73 -37.48 19.49
CA PRO A 14 26.00 -37.08 20.09
C PRO A 14 26.55 -38.23 20.95
N PHE A 15 27.87 -38.29 21.10
CA PHE A 15 28.50 -39.31 21.94
C PHE A 15 28.54 -38.83 23.39
N ASN A 16 27.70 -39.41 24.24
CA ASN A 16 27.69 -39.11 25.67
C ASN A 16 28.74 -39.96 26.39
N LEU A 17 29.70 -39.31 27.06
CA LEU A 17 30.79 -39.96 27.78
C LEU A 17 30.38 -40.50 29.17
N GLY A 18 29.14 -40.26 29.62
CA GLY A 18 28.62 -40.71 30.91
C GLY A 18 29.09 -39.88 32.12
N ASN A 19 29.94 -38.87 31.90
CA ASN A 19 30.43 -37.95 32.93
C ASN A 19 29.82 -36.53 32.82
N GLY A 20 28.71 -36.39 32.09
CA GLY A 20 28.11 -35.09 31.76
C GLY A 20 28.76 -34.37 30.57
N THR A 21 29.78 -34.97 29.94
CA THR A 21 30.41 -34.43 28.72
C THR A 21 29.78 -35.05 27.48
N ILE A 22 29.51 -34.20 26.49
CA ILE A 22 28.96 -34.57 25.19
C ILE A 22 30.02 -34.30 24.12
N CYS A 23 30.35 -35.32 23.31
CA CYS A 23 31.27 -35.20 22.19
C CYS A 23 30.52 -35.17 20.86
N ILE A 24 30.91 -34.26 19.98
CA ILE A 24 30.31 -34.06 18.66
C ILE A 24 31.38 -34.02 17.56
N PRO A 25 31.05 -34.44 16.32
CA PRO A 25 31.92 -34.21 15.16
C PRO A 25 32.19 -32.72 14.94
N GLN A 26 33.42 -32.39 14.52
CA GLN A 26 33.79 -31.01 14.19
C GLN A 26 33.02 -30.53 12.96
N GLY A 27 32.49 -29.29 13.01
CA GLY A 27 31.82 -28.65 11.88
C GLY A 27 30.29 -28.76 11.86
N GLN A 28 29.68 -29.45 12.84
CA GLN A 28 28.23 -29.53 12.99
C GLN A 28 27.75 -28.78 14.24
N CYS A 29 26.54 -28.25 14.18
CA CYS A 29 25.91 -27.62 15.34
C CYS A 29 25.21 -28.69 16.20
N TYR A 30 25.18 -28.48 17.52
CA TYR A 30 24.47 -29.34 18.45
C TYR A 30 23.81 -28.50 19.55
N CYS A 31 22.55 -28.81 19.83
CA CYS A 31 21.82 -28.33 20.99
C CYS A 31 20.81 -29.42 21.37
N GLU A 32 20.75 -29.79 22.64
CA GLU A 32 19.83 -30.83 23.13
C GLU A 32 18.37 -30.45 22.90
N GLY A 33 18.00 -29.17 23.09
CA GLY A 33 16.63 -28.68 22.85
C GLY A 33 16.15 -28.81 21.40
N TRP A 34 17.06 -28.92 20.43
CA TRP A 34 16.67 -29.18 19.03
C TRP A 34 16.23 -30.64 18.80
N LEU A 35 16.57 -31.55 19.72
CA LEU A 35 16.22 -32.97 19.67
C LEU A 35 14.87 -33.27 20.35
N ASP A 36 14.22 -32.25 20.93
CA ASP A 36 12.92 -32.40 21.56
C ASP A 36 11.88 -32.99 20.59
N SER A 37 11.02 -33.86 21.13
CA SER A 37 9.98 -34.50 20.34
C SER A 37 9.03 -33.46 19.76
N ARG A 38 8.78 -33.55 18.46
CA ARG A 38 7.85 -32.68 17.74
C ARG A 38 6.37 -33.03 18.01
N GLY A 39 6.13 -34.15 18.69
CA GLY A 39 4.80 -34.67 19.01
C GLY A 39 4.65 -36.15 18.69
N THR A 40 3.43 -36.64 18.82
CA THR A 40 3.07 -38.04 18.62
C THR A 40 2.96 -38.42 17.13
N LYS A 41 3.04 -39.72 16.84
CA LYS A 41 2.82 -40.25 15.48
C LYS A 41 1.40 -39.93 14.95
N THR A 42 0.42 -39.82 15.85
CA THR A 42 -0.96 -39.49 15.49
C THR A 42 -1.09 -38.02 15.09
N GLU A 43 -0.51 -37.10 15.86
CA GLU A 43 -0.48 -35.67 15.51
C GLU A 43 0.25 -35.45 14.19
N LYS A 44 1.39 -36.12 13.96
CA LYS A 44 2.11 -36.06 12.68
C LYS A 44 1.22 -36.44 11.49
N LYS A 45 0.48 -37.54 11.60
CA LYS A 45 -0.43 -38.00 10.54
C LYS A 45 -1.57 -37.00 10.30
N ALA A 46 -2.14 -36.46 11.37
CA ALA A 46 -3.21 -35.46 11.28
C ALA A 46 -2.72 -34.14 10.67
N ALA A 47 -1.53 -33.67 11.05
CA ALA A 47 -0.89 -32.49 10.47
C ALA A 47 -0.72 -32.65 8.96
N TYR A 48 -0.15 -33.77 8.51
CA TYR A 48 0.01 -34.06 7.08
C TYR A 48 -1.33 -34.15 6.34
N ALA A 49 -2.34 -34.80 6.93
CA ALA A 49 -3.66 -34.88 6.33
C ALA A 49 -4.28 -33.48 6.12
N LEU A 50 -4.18 -32.61 7.12
CA LEU A 50 -4.70 -31.24 7.03
C LEU A 50 -3.89 -30.37 6.07
N GLN A 51 -2.56 -30.48 6.06
CA GLN A 51 -1.71 -29.78 5.08
C GLN A 51 -2.11 -30.13 3.63
N TRP A 52 -2.38 -31.41 3.34
CA TRP A 52 -2.85 -31.84 2.02
C TRP A 52 -4.27 -31.34 1.71
N ILE A 53 -5.15 -31.26 2.70
CA ILE A 53 -6.49 -30.69 2.54
C ILE A 53 -6.38 -29.20 2.21
N THR A 54 -5.57 -28.44 2.95
CA THR A 54 -5.39 -27.01 2.68
C THR A 54 -4.75 -26.80 1.30
N PHE A 55 -3.69 -27.53 0.96
CA PHE A 55 -3.09 -27.50 -0.38
C PHE A 55 -4.12 -27.75 -1.49
N ALA A 56 -4.94 -28.81 -1.36
CA ALA A 56 -5.96 -29.13 -2.34
C ALA A 56 -7.02 -28.01 -2.46
N MET A 57 -7.40 -27.39 -1.35
CA MET A 57 -8.32 -26.25 -1.36
C MET A 57 -7.69 -24.99 -1.97
N SER A 58 -6.43 -24.67 -1.69
CA SER A 58 -5.73 -23.55 -2.33
C SER A 58 -5.65 -23.75 -3.84
N VAL A 59 -5.38 -24.97 -4.31
CA VAL A 59 -5.41 -25.32 -5.75
C VAL A 59 -6.82 -25.16 -6.33
N ALA A 60 -7.85 -25.67 -5.64
CA ALA A 60 -9.24 -25.52 -6.08
C ALA A 60 -9.67 -24.04 -6.14
N CYS A 61 -9.28 -23.24 -5.14
CA CYS A 61 -9.47 -21.79 -5.12
C CYS A 61 -8.74 -21.12 -6.28
N LEU A 62 -7.49 -21.47 -6.57
CA LEU A 62 -6.75 -20.92 -7.70
C LEU A 62 -7.39 -21.24 -9.05
N ILE A 63 -7.87 -22.47 -9.25
CA ILE A 63 -8.60 -22.86 -10.46
C ILE A 63 -9.90 -22.04 -10.57
N TRP A 64 -10.63 -21.91 -9.46
CA TRP A 64 -11.83 -21.09 -9.39
C TRP A 64 -11.53 -19.61 -9.70
N TYR A 65 -10.48 -19.05 -9.12
CA TYR A 65 -10.08 -17.67 -9.34
C TYR A 65 -9.55 -17.44 -10.75
N ALA A 66 -8.80 -18.38 -11.33
CA ALA A 66 -8.39 -18.31 -12.73
C ALA A 66 -9.62 -18.27 -13.66
N TYR A 67 -10.62 -19.11 -13.38
CA TYR A 67 -11.90 -19.05 -14.08
C TYR A 67 -12.60 -17.69 -13.88
N GLN A 68 -12.65 -17.17 -12.65
CA GLN A 68 -13.26 -15.86 -12.36
C GLN A 68 -12.46 -14.68 -12.95
N THR A 69 -11.14 -14.76 -13.06
CA THR A 69 -10.26 -13.79 -13.72
C THR A 69 -10.49 -13.79 -15.22
N TRP A 70 -10.66 -14.96 -15.84
CA TRP A 70 -11.12 -15.04 -17.22
C TRP A 70 -12.52 -14.44 -17.42
N ARG A 71 -13.33 -14.43 -16.36
CA ARG A 71 -14.62 -13.71 -16.31
C ARG A 71 -14.49 -12.24 -15.91
N ALA A 72 -13.27 -11.76 -15.69
CA ALA A 72 -12.89 -10.46 -15.18
C ALA A 72 -13.53 -10.09 -13.82
N THR A 73 -13.99 -11.04 -13.01
CA THR A 73 -14.66 -10.78 -11.71
C THR A 73 -13.79 -11.05 -10.49
N CYS A 74 -12.52 -11.40 -10.67
CA CYS A 74 -11.60 -11.72 -9.57
C CYS A 74 -10.68 -10.54 -9.26
N GLY A 75 -10.45 -10.28 -7.97
CA GLY A 75 -9.35 -9.43 -7.54
C GLY A 75 -8.02 -10.17 -7.59
N TRP A 76 -6.94 -9.39 -7.55
CA TRP A 76 -5.60 -9.95 -7.48
C TRP A 76 -5.28 -10.45 -6.06
N GLU A 77 -5.96 -9.92 -5.04
CA GLU A 77 -5.70 -10.22 -3.65
C GLU A 77 -5.96 -11.69 -3.33
N GLU A 78 -7.10 -12.23 -3.78
CA GLU A 78 -7.50 -13.61 -3.56
C GLU A 78 -6.56 -14.60 -4.28
N VAL A 79 -6.14 -14.26 -5.51
CA VAL A 79 -5.20 -15.07 -6.30
C VAL A 79 -3.83 -15.10 -5.62
N TYR A 80 -3.36 -13.94 -5.18
CA TYR A 80 -2.06 -13.82 -4.52
C TYR A 80 -2.01 -14.66 -3.23
N VAL A 81 -3.02 -14.52 -2.37
CA VAL A 81 -3.07 -15.26 -1.10
C VAL A 81 -3.13 -16.77 -1.34
N ALA A 82 -3.98 -17.25 -2.26
CA ALA A 82 -4.07 -18.67 -2.57
C ALA A 82 -2.79 -19.24 -3.21
N LEU A 83 -2.07 -18.42 -4.00
CA LEU A 83 -0.78 -18.79 -4.58
C LEU A 83 0.30 -18.95 -3.50
N ILE A 84 0.43 -17.97 -2.60
CA ILE A 84 1.39 -18.05 -1.49
C ILE A 84 1.10 -19.25 -0.59
N GLU A 85 -0.18 -19.50 -0.29
CA GLU A 85 -0.59 -20.64 0.53
C GLU A 85 -0.22 -21.98 -0.15
N MET A 86 -0.49 -22.13 -1.45
CA MET A 86 -0.07 -23.30 -2.22
C MET A 86 1.44 -23.51 -2.19
N ILE A 87 2.23 -22.44 -2.39
CA ILE A 87 3.71 -22.49 -2.34
C ILE A 87 4.17 -22.91 -0.94
N LYS A 88 3.59 -22.31 0.11
CA LYS A 88 3.90 -22.62 1.51
C LYS A 88 3.66 -24.10 1.83
N PHE A 89 2.53 -24.67 1.41
CA PHE A 89 2.27 -26.10 1.65
C PHE A 89 3.19 -27.04 0.85
N ILE A 90 3.65 -26.63 -0.34
CA ILE A 90 4.71 -27.37 -1.05
C ILE A 90 5.99 -27.36 -0.21
N ILE A 91 6.40 -26.21 0.32
CA ILE A 91 7.59 -26.12 1.17
C ILE A 91 7.41 -26.93 2.46
N GLU A 92 6.25 -26.85 3.13
CA GLU A 92 5.97 -27.66 4.32
C GLU A 92 6.05 -29.17 4.03
N ALA A 93 5.46 -29.62 2.93
CA ALA A 93 5.42 -31.04 2.59
C ALA A 93 6.82 -31.69 2.46
N PHE A 94 7.82 -30.91 2.03
CA PHE A 94 9.19 -31.41 1.81
C PHE A 94 10.19 -30.95 2.87
N HIS A 95 10.01 -29.75 3.43
CA HIS A 95 11.03 -29.03 4.19
C HIS A 95 10.50 -28.33 5.46
N GLU A 96 9.32 -28.71 6.00
CA GLU A 96 8.72 -28.07 7.20
C GLU A 96 9.70 -27.85 8.37
N PHE A 97 10.63 -28.80 8.58
CA PHE A 97 11.58 -28.78 9.71
C PHE A 97 13.03 -28.51 9.31
N ASP A 98 13.28 -28.28 8.02
CA ASP A 98 14.60 -27.94 7.53
C ASP A 98 14.84 -26.44 7.71
N SER A 99 16.10 -26.04 7.94
CA SER A 99 16.45 -24.62 7.98
C SER A 99 16.43 -24.05 6.55
N PRO A 100 15.83 -22.86 6.29
CA PRO A 100 15.32 -21.89 7.25
C PRO A 100 13.79 -21.93 7.46
N ALA A 101 13.07 -22.97 7.01
CA ALA A 101 11.63 -23.08 7.27
C ALA A 101 11.34 -23.18 8.78
N MET A 102 12.16 -23.96 9.48
CA MET A 102 12.30 -23.92 10.93
C MET A 102 13.70 -23.42 11.30
N LEU A 103 13.76 -22.32 12.04
CA LEU A 103 15.01 -21.78 12.59
C LEU A 103 15.33 -22.49 13.90
N TRP A 104 16.52 -23.06 13.96
CA TRP A 104 17.06 -23.71 15.16
C TRP A 104 18.03 -22.75 15.84
N LEU A 105 17.56 -22.07 16.89
CA LEU A 105 18.32 -20.99 17.53
C LEU A 105 19.33 -21.54 18.55
N SER A 106 20.42 -20.81 18.78
CA SER A 106 21.44 -21.15 19.78
C SER A 106 20.90 -21.21 21.22
N THR A 107 19.75 -20.59 21.47
CA THR A 107 19.02 -20.64 22.74
C THR A 107 18.29 -21.98 22.96
N GLY A 108 18.27 -22.86 21.96
CA GLY A 108 17.54 -24.13 21.96
C GLY A 108 16.11 -24.04 21.41
N ASN A 109 15.56 -22.83 21.24
CA ASN A 109 14.19 -22.67 20.75
C ASN A 109 14.09 -22.95 19.24
N PRO A 110 13.12 -23.77 18.79
CA PRO A 110 12.71 -23.81 17.40
C PRO A 110 11.74 -22.65 17.08
N VAL A 111 11.88 -22.04 15.90
CA VAL A 111 10.95 -21.01 15.39
C VAL A 111 10.48 -21.38 14.00
N VAL A 112 9.16 -21.46 13.80
CA VAL A 112 8.55 -21.78 12.49
C VAL A 112 8.57 -20.55 11.58
N TRP A 113 9.73 -20.18 11.08
CA TRP A 113 9.89 -18.98 10.26
C TRP A 113 9.04 -19.01 8.98
N LEU A 114 8.83 -20.18 8.39
CA LEU A 114 7.95 -20.33 7.22
C LEU A 114 6.54 -19.77 7.48
N ARG A 115 6.01 -19.94 8.70
CA ARG A 115 4.70 -19.41 9.12
C ARG A 115 4.71 -17.88 9.20
N TYR A 116 5.72 -17.29 9.82
CA TYR A 116 5.82 -15.83 9.91
C TYR A 116 6.09 -15.17 8.54
N GLY A 117 6.89 -15.83 7.69
CA GLY A 117 7.13 -15.41 6.32
C GLY A 117 5.84 -15.45 5.48
N GLU A 118 5.05 -16.51 5.60
CA GLU A 118 3.71 -16.58 4.99
C GLU A 118 2.82 -15.43 5.46
N TRP A 119 2.72 -15.20 6.78
CA TRP A 119 1.88 -14.13 7.34
C TRP A 119 2.27 -12.75 6.81
N LEU A 120 3.57 -12.45 6.71
CA LEU A 120 4.04 -11.18 6.12
C LEU A 120 3.64 -11.01 4.65
N LEU A 121 3.50 -12.10 3.91
CA LEU A 121 3.07 -12.07 2.51
C LEU A 121 1.54 -11.98 2.40
N THR A 122 0.80 -12.73 3.22
CA THR A 122 -0.66 -12.87 3.05
C THR A 122 -1.48 -11.88 3.87
N CYS A 123 -1.13 -11.60 5.13
CA CYS A 123 -1.96 -10.82 6.03
C CYS A 123 -2.14 -9.36 5.56
N PRO A 124 -1.10 -8.65 5.10
CA PRO A 124 -1.28 -7.31 4.52
C PRO A 124 -2.21 -7.33 3.29
N VAL A 125 -2.11 -8.34 2.43
CA VAL A 125 -2.95 -8.46 1.22
C VAL A 125 -4.42 -8.73 1.58
N ILE A 126 -4.68 -9.56 2.59
CA ILE A 126 -6.03 -9.76 3.14
C ILE A 126 -6.60 -8.44 3.68
N LEU A 127 -5.77 -7.61 4.34
CA LEU A 127 -6.19 -6.31 4.86
C LEU A 127 -6.39 -5.25 3.77
N ILE A 128 -5.65 -5.33 2.66
CA ILE A 128 -5.92 -4.54 1.45
C ILE A 128 -7.30 -4.90 0.89
N HIS A 129 -7.60 -6.19 0.76
CA HIS A 129 -8.91 -6.66 0.33
C HIS A 129 -10.01 -6.20 1.31
N LEU A 130 -9.79 -6.33 2.63
CA LEU A 130 -10.72 -5.84 3.65
C LEU A 130 -10.99 -4.33 3.50
N SER A 131 -9.95 -3.54 3.25
CA SER A 131 -10.07 -2.09 3.09
C SER A 131 -10.84 -1.69 1.83
N ASN A 132 -10.97 -2.60 0.86
CA ASN A 132 -11.73 -2.44 -0.37
C ASN A 132 -12.65 -3.65 -0.66
N LEU A 133 -13.49 -4.02 0.32
CA LEU A 133 -14.42 -5.16 0.19
C LEU A 133 -15.37 -5.03 -1.01
N THR A 134 -15.73 -3.80 -1.41
CA THR A 134 -16.61 -3.59 -2.56
C THR A 134 -15.88 -3.76 -3.90
N GLY A 135 -14.56 -3.57 -3.94
CA GLY A 135 -13.76 -3.54 -5.17
C GLY A 135 -14.02 -2.31 -6.07
N LEU A 136 -14.74 -1.31 -5.56
CA LEU A 136 -15.16 -0.14 -6.34
C LEU A 136 -14.31 1.11 -6.09
N LYS A 137 -13.59 1.16 -4.96
CA LYS A 137 -12.73 2.30 -4.62
C LYS A 137 -11.34 2.05 -5.21
N ASP A 138 -10.79 3.05 -5.89
CA ASP A 138 -9.42 3.02 -6.41
C ASP A 138 -8.43 3.62 -5.41
N ASP A 139 -8.92 4.45 -4.49
CA ASP A 139 -8.09 5.12 -3.49
C ASP A 139 -8.11 4.40 -2.14
N TYR A 140 -6.92 4.17 -1.58
CA TYR A 140 -6.74 3.65 -0.24
C TYR A 140 -6.71 4.79 0.78
N SER A 141 -7.49 4.64 1.86
CA SER A 141 -7.55 5.64 2.93
C SER A 141 -6.32 5.58 3.86
N LYS A 142 -6.06 6.65 4.61
CA LYS A 142 -5.08 6.65 5.73
C LYS A 142 -5.32 5.50 6.73
N ARG A 143 -6.59 5.07 6.89
CA ARG A 143 -6.95 3.91 7.72
C ARG A 143 -6.37 2.60 7.19
N THR A 144 -6.35 2.44 5.87
CA THR A 144 -5.73 1.28 5.20
C THR A 144 -4.25 1.20 5.57
N MET A 145 -3.53 2.31 5.49
CA MET A 145 -2.11 2.33 5.87
C MET A 145 -1.92 2.00 7.35
N GLY A 146 -2.78 2.52 8.23
CA GLY A 146 -2.79 2.15 9.65
C GLY A 146 -3.00 0.65 9.89
N LEU A 147 -3.90 0.01 9.14
CA LEU A 147 -4.12 -1.44 9.18
C LEU A 147 -2.86 -2.21 8.77
N LEU A 148 -2.25 -1.86 7.64
CA LEU A 148 -1.08 -2.57 7.13
C LEU A 148 0.14 -2.43 8.05
N VAL A 149 0.43 -1.20 8.50
CA VAL A 149 1.57 -0.96 9.41
C VAL A 149 1.38 -1.68 10.74
N SER A 150 0.14 -1.66 11.27
CA SER A 150 -0.13 -2.32 12.56
C SER A 150 -0.08 -3.85 12.46
N ASP A 151 -0.54 -4.43 11.35
CA ASP A 151 -0.45 -5.88 11.12
C ASP A 151 0.99 -6.35 10.91
N VAL A 152 1.76 -5.66 10.06
CA VAL A 152 3.19 -5.97 9.87
C VAL A 152 3.94 -5.85 11.18
N GLY A 153 3.69 -4.80 11.97
CA GLY A 153 4.28 -4.66 13.29
C GLY A 153 3.88 -5.80 14.24
N CYS A 154 2.61 -6.21 14.24
CA CYS A 154 2.13 -7.36 15.02
C CYS A 154 2.92 -8.63 14.69
N ILE A 155 3.10 -8.93 13.41
CA ILE A 155 3.80 -10.14 12.93
C ILE A 155 5.29 -10.06 13.23
N VAL A 156 5.95 -8.92 12.98
CA VAL A 156 7.38 -8.73 13.25
C VAL A 156 7.68 -8.90 14.74
N TRP A 157 6.89 -8.27 15.61
CA TRP A 157 7.04 -8.42 17.06
C TRP A 157 6.66 -9.84 17.52
N GLY A 158 5.69 -10.49 16.88
CA GLY A 158 5.32 -11.88 17.14
C GLY A 158 6.43 -12.87 16.78
N ALA A 159 7.09 -12.68 15.63
CA ALA A 159 8.26 -13.47 15.23
C ALA A 159 9.44 -13.20 16.18
N THR A 160 9.68 -11.95 16.54
CA THR A 160 10.73 -11.56 17.51
C THR A 160 10.47 -12.22 18.87
N THR A 161 9.21 -12.31 19.28
CA THR A 161 8.78 -12.99 20.50
C THR A 161 9.14 -14.48 20.44
N ALA A 162 8.84 -15.16 19.32
CA ALA A 162 9.18 -16.57 19.14
C ALA A 162 10.68 -16.83 19.24
N MET A 163 11.50 -15.88 18.77
CA MET A 163 12.96 -15.98 18.84
C MET A 163 13.52 -15.67 20.24
N ALA A 164 12.80 -14.88 21.04
CA ALA A 164 13.23 -14.47 22.37
C ALA A 164 13.04 -15.56 23.44
N THR A 165 13.78 -15.41 24.54
CA THR A 165 13.68 -16.25 25.75
C THR A 165 13.39 -15.40 26.99
N GLY A 166 12.97 -16.06 28.07
CA GLY A 166 12.78 -15.43 29.37
C GLY A 166 11.75 -14.30 29.36
N TRP A 167 12.03 -13.23 30.11
CA TRP A 167 11.10 -12.10 30.25
C TRP A 167 11.01 -11.22 28.99
N ILE A 168 12.06 -11.19 28.16
CA ILE A 168 12.09 -10.40 26.91
C ILE A 168 11.04 -10.94 25.93
N ARG A 169 10.80 -12.27 25.93
CA ARG A 169 9.69 -12.89 25.19
C ARG A 169 8.35 -12.25 25.58
N ILE A 170 8.05 -12.16 26.88
CA ILE A 170 6.79 -11.58 27.34
C ILE A 170 6.66 -10.11 26.91
N LEU A 171 7.75 -9.34 26.99
CA LEU A 171 7.75 -7.95 26.54
C LEU A 171 7.39 -7.82 25.05
N PHE A 172 8.06 -8.56 24.16
CA PHE A 172 7.76 -8.50 22.73
C PHE A 172 6.36 -9.05 22.42
N PHE A 173 5.88 -10.04 23.18
CA PHE A 173 4.53 -10.56 23.03
C PHE A 173 3.49 -9.47 23.31
N LEU A 174 3.67 -8.70 24.39
CA LEU A 174 2.76 -7.60 24.75
C LEU A 174 2.79 -6.47 23.72
N ILE A 175 3.97 -6.16 23.16
CA ILE A 175 4.10 -5.19 22.07
C ILE A 175 3.35 -5.70 20.82
N SER A 176 3.55 -6.95 20.43
CA SER A 176 2.82 -7.59 19.32
C SER A 176 1.30 -7.52 19.55
N MET A 177 0.82 -7.86 20.75
CA MET A 177 -0.60 -7.77 21.10
C MET A 177 -1.16 -6.35 21.02
N ALA A 178 -0.38 -5.31 21.38
CA ALA A 178 -0.81 -3.92 21.22
C ALA A 178 -1.03 -3.54 19.75
N TYR A 179 -0.10 -3.97 18.87
CA TYR A 179 -0.23 -3.82 17.43
C TYR A 179 -1.43 -4.61 16.87
N GLY A 180 -1.63 -5.84 17.32
CA GLY A 180 -2.79 -6.67 16.97
C GLY A 180 -4.13 -6.08 17.40
N MET A 181 -4.21 -5.52 18.61
CA MET A 181 -5.41 -4.80 19.08
C MET A 181 -5.72 -3.57 18.22
N TYR A 182 -4.70 -2.81 17.82
CA TYR A 182 -4.88 -1.68 16.91
C TYR A 182 -5.37 -2.13 15.53
N THR A 183 -4.83 -3.24 15.01
CA THR A 183 -5.27 -3.88 13.77
C THR A 183 -6.76 -4.27 13.86
N TYR A 184 -7.16 -4.98 14.92
CA TYR A 184 -8.56 -5.38 15.14
C TYR A 184 -9.51 -4.20 15.28
N PHE A 185 -9.09 -3.15 15.98
CA PHE A 185 -9.91 -1.97 16.13
C PHE A 185 -10.24 -1.33 14.77
N HIS A 186 -9.24 -1.15 13.90
CA HIS A 186 -9.49 -0.61 12.56
C HIS A 186 -10.22 -1.59 11.64
N ALA A 187 -9.93 -2.88 11.72
CA ALA A 187 -10.61 -3.91 10.94
C ALA A 187 -12.11 -3.91 11.28
N ALA A 188 -12.45 -3.81 12.56
CA ALA A 188 -13.83 -3.72 13.01
C ALA A 188 -14.55 -2.49 12.44
N LYS A 189 -13.89 -1.32 12.41
CA LYS A 189 -14.44 -0.11 11.78
C LYS A 189 -14.69 -0.32 10.29
N VAL A 190 -13.76 -0.96 9.59
CA VAL A 190 -13.91 -1.28 8.15
C VAL A 190 -15.08 -2.22 7.92
N TYR A 191 -15.27 -3.26 8.74
CA TYR A 191 -16.43 -4.14 8.63
C TYR A 191 -17.76 -3.42 8.89
N ILE A 192 -17.82 -2.53 9.89
CA ILE A 192 -19.04 -1.73 10.16
C ILE A 192 -19.34 -0.80 8.98
N GLU A 193 -18.33 -0.09 8.47
CA GLU A 193 -18.47 0.77 7.28
C GLU A 193 -18.93 -0.04 6.07
N ALA A 194 -18.30 -1.19 5.80
CA ALA A 194 -18.65 -2.08 4.70
C ALA A 194 -20.08 -2.60 4.83
N TYR A 195 -20.52 -2.99 6.03
CA TYR A 195 -21.87 -3.46 6.29
C TYR A 195 -22.93 -2.42 5.94
N HIS A 196 -22.66 -1.14 6.20
CA HIS A 196 -23.54 -0.04 5.82
C HIS A 196 -23.40 0.36 4.35
N THR A 197 -22.23 0.20 3.75
CA THR A 197 -21.96 0.52 2.33
C THR A 197 -22.66 -0.44 1.37
N VAL A 198 -22.64 -1.75 1.66
CA VAL A 198 -23.16 -2.77 0.74
C VAL A 198 -24.70 -2.82 0.69
N PRO A 199 -25.29 -3.31 -0.42
CA PRO A 199 -26.74 -3.44 -0.54
C PRO A 199 -27.35 -4.28 0.58
N LYS A 200 -28.58 -3.94 0.99
CA LYS A 200 -29.34 -4.76 1.94
C LYS A 200 -29.58 -6.17 1.38
N GLY A 201 -29.77 -7.14 2.27
CA GLY A 201 -29.95 -8.56 1.92
C GLY A 201 -28.63 -9.33 1.97
N VAL A 202 -28.40 -10.20 0.98
CA VAL A 202 -27.31 -11.19 0.99
C VAL A 202 -25.93 -10.56 1.18
N CYS A 203 -25.66 -9.38 0.60
CA CYS A 203 -24.35 -8.73 0.73
C CYS A 203 -24.02 -8.38 2.19
N ARG A 204 -25.00 -7.93 2.98
CA ARG A 204 -24.81 -7.62 4.41
C ARG A 204 -24.58 -8.87 5.25
N ASP A 205 -25.26 -9.96 4.92
CA ASP A 205 -25.05 -11.24 5.59
C ASP A 205 -23.66 -11.81 5.26
N LEU A 206 -23.20 -11.70 4.01
CA LEU A 206 -21.84 -12.06 3.63
C LEU A 206 -20.80 -11.25 4.39
N VAL A 207 -20.94 -9.92 4.48
CA VAL A 207 -20.03 -9.08 5.28
C VAL A 207 -20.01 -9.51 6.75
N ARG A 208 -21.16 -9.89 7.33
CA ARG A 208 -21.24 -10.39 8.71
C ARG A 208 -20.51 -11.73 8.87
N VAL A 209 -20.71 -12.67 7.94
CA VAL A 209 -20.01 -13.98 7.96
C VAL A 209 -18.50 -13.77 7.79
N MET A 210 -18.08 -12.90 6.86
CA MET A 210 -16.67 -12.55 6.68
C MET A 210 -16.06 -11.97 7.96
N ALA A 211 -16.77 -11.07 8.66
CA ALA A 211 -16.31 -10.51 9.93
C ALA A 211 -16.15 -11.60 11.01
N TRP A 212 -17.13 -12.50 11.16
CA TRP A 212 -17.02 -13.64 12.09
C TRP A 212 -15.85 -14.54 11.76
N THR A 213 -15.71 -14.95 10.50
CA THR A 213 -14.60 -15.79 10.05
C THR A 213 -13.27 -15.10 10.33
N TYR A 214 -13.14 -13.81 10.03
CA TYR A 214 -11.93 -13.03 10.29
C TYR A 214 -11.59 -12.98 11.79
N PHE A 215 -12.48 -12.49 12.64
CA PHE A 215 -12.17 -12.30 14.06
C PHE A 215 -11.99 -13.61 14.83
N MET A 216 -12.73 -14.66 14.47
CA MET A 216 -12.57 -15.98 15.09
C MET A 216 -11.25 -16.64 14.66
N SER A 217 -10.92 -16.60 13.37
CA SER A 217 -9.68 -17.22 12.89
C SER A 217 -8.45 -16.45 13.35
N TRP A 218 -8.43 -15.12 13.15
CA TRP A 218 -7.30 -14.29 13.54
C TRP A 218 -7.13 -14.25 15.06
N GLY A 219 -8.23 -14.20 15.81
CA GLY A 219 -8.23 -14.18 17.28
C GLY A 219 -7.59 -15.41 17.90
N MET A 220 -7.55 -16.53 17.18
CA MET A 220 -6.95 -17.77 17.65
C MET A 220 -5.43 -17.84 17.44
N PHE A 221 -4.83 -17.07 16.52
CA PHE A 221 -3.37 -17.08 16.34
C PHE A 221 -2.59 -16.71 17.61
N PRO A 222 -2.90 -15.62 18.35
CA PRO A 222 -2.21 -15.34 19.61
C PRO A 222 -2.51 -16.37 20.71
N VAL A 223 -3.69 -17.00 20.70
CA VAL A 223 -4.02 -18.09 21.63
C VAL A 223 -3.14 -19.30 21.35
N LEU A 224 -3.01 -19.70 20.08
CA LEU A 224 -2.14 -20.80 19.67
C LEU A 224 -0.67 -20.49 19.90
N PHE A 225 -0.24 -19.22 19.78
CA PHE A 225 1.11 -18.81 20.15
C PHE A 225 1.39 -19.08 21.62
N VAL A 226 0.46 -18.68 22.51
CA VAL A 226 0.60 -18.88 23.96
C VAL A 226 0.57 -20.36 24.34
N LEU A 227 -0.30 -21.15 23.70
CA LEU A 227 -0.39 -22.59 23.97
C LEU A 227 0.74 -23.39 23.30
N GLY A 228 1.31 -22.86 22.21
CA GLY A 228 2.30 -23.49 21.36
C GLY A 228 3.68 -23.66 22.00
N PRO A 229 4.61 -24.37 21.33
CA PRO A 229 6.01 -24.47 21.74
C PRO A 229 6.71 -23.12 21.90
N GLU A 230 6.23 -22.09 21.19
CA GLU A 230 6.73 -20.72 21.28
C GLU A 230 6.35 -20.04 22.62
N GLY A 231 5.24 -20.47 23.22
CA GLY A 231 4.70 -19.97 24.49
C GLY A 231 4.96 -20.93 25.66
N PHE A 232 3.89 -21.56 26.16
CA PHE A 232 3.91 -22.48 27.32
C PHE A 232 4.10 -23.96 26.96
N GLY A 233 4.10 -24.32 25.68
CA GLY A 233 4.33 -25.71 25.23
C GLY A 233 3.21 -26.69 25.61
N HIS A 234 1.97 -26.21 25.80
CA HIS A 234 0.81 -27.07 26.06
C HIS A 234 0.38 -27.89 24.84
N ILE A 235 0.66 -27.40 23.63
CA ILE A 235 0.49 -28.16 22.39
C ILE A 235 1.86 -28.44 21.76
N THR A 236 1.98 -29.62 21.15
CA THR A 236 3.20 -30.03 20.46
C THR A 236 3.40 -29.23 19.17
N GLN A 237 4.56 -29.37 18.54
CA GLN A 237 4.84 -28.75 17.24
C GLN A 237 3.84 -29.20 16.17
N TYR A 238 3.54 -30.51 16.09
CA TYR A 238 2.51 -31.02 15.18
C TYR A 238 1.09 -30.57 15.58
N GLY A 239 0.79 -30.50 16.88
CA GLY A 239 -0.48 -29.96 17.37
C GLY A 239 -0.69 -28.49 16.95
N SER A 240 0.35 -27.68 17.04
CA SER A 240 0.37 -26.31 16.53
C SER A 240 0.17 -26.26 15.01
N ALA A 241 0.82 -27.15 14.25
CA ALA A 241 0.63 -27.24 12.78
C ALA A 241 -0.81 -27.60 12.38
N ILE A 242 -1.46 -28.56 13.07
CA ILE A 242 -2.87 -28.93 12.87
C ILE A 242 -3.78 -27.71 13.07
N ALA A 243 -3.62 -27.02 14.19
CA ALA A 243 -4.48 -25.90 14.55
C ALA A 243 -4.29 -24.72 13.58
N HIS A 244 -3.05 -24.40 13.23
CA HIS A 244 -2.76 -23.35 12.25
C HIS A 244 -3.30 -23.68 10.87
N ALA A 245 -3.18 -24.93 10.39
CA ALA A 245 -3.75 -25.33 9.10
C ALA A 245 -5.27 -25.10 9.03
N LEU A 246 -6.02 -25.38 10.12
CA LEU A 246 -7.46 -25.09 10.19
C LEU A 246 -7.77 -23.59 10.17
N LEU A 247 -6.97 -22.78 10.87
CA LEU A 247 -7.14 -21.33 10.89
C LEU A 247 -6.76 -20.70 9.55
N ASP A 248 -5.77 -21.23 8.85
CA ASP A 248 -5.37 -20.79 7.51
C ASP A 248 -6.50 -21.04 6.50
N ILE A 249 -7.13 -22.23 6.54
CA ILE A 249 -8.32 -22.53 5.73
C ILE A 249 -9.42 -21.48 5.94
N ALA A 250 -9.69 -21.12 7.21
CA ALA A 250 -10.74 -20.16 7.54
C ALA A 250 -10.37 -18.74 7.11
N SER A 251 -9.17 -18.27 7.49
CA SER A 251 -8.71 -16.89 7.31
C SER A 251 -8.27 -16.56 5.88
N LYS A 252 -7.85 -17.56 5.09
CA LYS A 252 -7.35 -17.40 3.73
C LYS A 252 -8.35 -17.93 2.71
N ASN A 253 -8.57 -19.24 2.62
CA ASN A 253 -9.44 -19.82 1.59
C ASN A 253 -10.90 -19.39 1.75
N ALA A 254 -11.51 -19.67 2.90
CA ALA A 254 -12.93 -19.41 3.11
C ALA A 254 -13.25 -17.92 3.08
N TRP A 255 -12.43 -17.10 3.76
CA TRP A 255 -12.59 -15.66 3.76
C TRP A 255 -12.42 -15.05 2.36
N SER A 256 -11.40 -15.47 1.59
CA SER A 256 -11.18 -14.97 0.22
C SER A 256 -12.29 -15.40 -0.73
N LEU A 257 -12.84 -16.62 -0.58
CA LEU A 257 -13.99 -17.07 -1.37
C LEU A 257 -15.23 -16.21 -1.09
N LEU A 258 -15.49 -15.89 0.18
CA LEU A 258 -16.57 -15.00 0.58
C LEU A 258 -16.39 -13.58 0.04
N GLY A 259 -15.17 -13.05 0.08
CA GLY A 259 -14.83 -11.74 -0.48
C GLY A 259 -15.04 -11.68 -2.00
N ASN A 260 -14.58 -12.71 -2.73
CA ASN A 260 -14.85 -12.83 -4.15
C ASN A 260 -16.36 -12.88 -4.45
N TYR A 261 -17.11 -13.68 -3.69
CA TYR A 261 -18.55 -13.81 -3.86
C TYR A 261 -19.30 -12.50 -3.56
N LEU A 262 -18.88 -11.77 -2.52
CA LEU A 262 -19.41 -10.44 -2.20
C LEU A 262 -19.17 -9.45 -3.35
N ARG A 263 -17.95 -9.40 -3.91
CA ARG A 263 -17.63 -8.54 -5.06
C ARG A 263 -18.52 -8.87 -6.25
N VAL A 264 -18.70 -10.15 -6.59
CA VAL A 264 -19.61 -10.57 -7.68
C VAL A 264 -21.04 -10.07 -7.44
N LYS A 265 -21.57 -10.22 -6.22
CA LYS A 265 -22.94 -9.78 -5.88
C LYS A 265 -23.13 -8.27 -5.93
N ILE A 266 -22.11 -7.51 -5.56
CA ILE A 266 -22.12 -6.05 -5.67
C ILE A 266 -22.13 -5.62 -7.16
N HIS A 267 -21.33 -6.27 -8.00
CA HIS A 267 -21.31 -5.99 -9.44
C HIS A 267 -22.66 -6.32 -10.10
N GLU A 268 -23.26 -7.47 -9.76
CA GLU A 268 -24.61 -7.84 -10.21
C GLU A 268 -25.64 -6.78 -9.80
N HIS A 269 -25.59 -6.31 -8.55
CA HIS A 269 -26.48 -5.25 -8.07
C HIS A 269 -26.33 -3.96 -8.87
N ILE A 270 -25.09 -3.51 -9.13
CA ILE A 270 -24.85 -2.26 -9.89
C ILE A 270 -25.33 -2.38 -11.33
N LEU A 271 -25.18 -3.55 -11.97
CA LEU A 271 -25.65 -3.75 -13.35
C LEU A 271 -27.18 -3.77 -13.44
N LEU A 272 -27.85 -4.41 -12.47
CA LEU A 272 -29.32 -4.53 -12.46
C LEU A 272 -30.01 -3.23 -12.03
N TYR A 273 -29.51 -2.56 -11.00
CA TYR A 273 -30.18 -1.42 -10.38
C TYR A 273 -29.51 -0.07 -10.66
N GLY A 274 -28.25 -0.06 -11.10
CA GLY A 274 -27.41 1.14 -11.21
C GLY A 274 -26.53 1.37 -9.97
N ASP A 275 -25.57 2.30 -10.04
CA ASP A 275 -24.80 2.77 -8.87
C ASP A 275 -25.56 3.93 -8.19
N ILE A 276 -26.63 3.57 -7.49
CA ILE A 276 -27.45 4.52 -6.71
C ILE A 276 -26.98 4.47 -5.26
N ARG A 277 -26.60 5.62 -4.71
CA ARG A 277 -26.05 5.73 -3.36
C ARG A 277 -26.86 6.66 -2.47
N LYS A 278 -27.14 6.23 -1.25
CA LYS A 278 -27.74 7.04 -0.20
C LYS A 278 -26.70 7.39 0.86
N LYS A 279 -26.50 8.69 1.12
CA LYS A 279 -25.57 9.16 2.16
C LYS A 279 -26.19 8.94 3.53
N GLN A 280 -25.54 8.15 4.37
CA GLN A 280 -25.98 7.87 5.74
C GLN A 280 -24.88 8.27 6.72
N LYS A 281 -25.23 9.08 7.73
CA LYS A 281 -24.33 9.34 8.86
C LYS A 281 -24.42 8.20 9.85
N ILE A 282 -23.28 7.60 10.16
CA ILE A 282 -23.16 6.56 11.19
C ILE A 282 -22.08 6.95 12.19
N ASN A 283 -22.32 6.70 13.48
CA ASN A 283 -21.32 6.93 14.51
C ASN A 283 -20.51 5.65 14.71
N ILE A 284 -19.23 5.68 14.34
CA ILE A 284 -18.30 4.56 14.51
C ILE A 284 -17.21 4.96 15.49
N ALA A 285 -17.22 4.32 16.66
CA ALA A 285 -16.27 4.56 17.74
C ALA A 285 -16.17 6.04 18.16
N GLY A 286 -17.32 6.71 18.29
CA GLY A 286 -17.41 8.10 18.75
C GLY A 286 -17.12 9.15 17.68
N ARG A 287 -16.89 8.75 16.42
CA ARG A 287 -16.75 9.66 15.28
C ARG A 287 -17.91 9.47 14.32
N GLU A 288 -18.59 10.56 13.96
CA GLU A 288 -19.55 10.54 12.86
C GLU A 288 -18.80 10.37 11.53
N MET A 289 -19.21 9.36 10.76
CA MET A 289 -18.72 9.14 9.41
C MET A 289 -19.91 9.07 8.45
N GLU A 290 -19.77 9.71 7.30
CA GLU A 290 -20.74 9.63 6.22
C GLU A 290 -20.38 8.44 5.33
N VAL A 291 -21.32 7.50 5.20
CA VAL A 291 -21.16 6.29 4.40
C VAL A 291 -22.19 6.29 3.28
N GLU A 292 -21.72 5.98 2.07
CA GLU A 292 -22.56 5.86 0.89
C GLU A 292 -23.12 4.44 0.79
N THR A 293 -24.41 4.27 1.10
CA THR A 293 -25.10 2.97 1.04
C THR A 293 -25.59 2.71 -0.38
N LEU A 294 -25.26 1.57 -0.97
CA LEU A 294 -25.85 1.12 -2.24
C LEU A 294 -27.33 0.73 -2.05
N VAL A 295 -28.20 1.28 -2.90
CA VAL A 295 -29.66 1.05 -2.86
C VAL A 295 -30.20 0.65 -4.24
N ALA A 296 -31.31 -0.09 -4.26
CA ALA A 296 -31.89 -0.62 -5.50
C ALA A 296 -32.88 0.36 -6.17
N GLU A 297 -33.51 1.24 -5.39
CA GLU A 297 -34.51 2.20 -5.85
C GLU A 297 -34.01 3.62 -5.62
N GLU A 298 -34.36 4.52 -6.55
CA GLU A 298 -34.06 5.95 -6.45
C GLU A 298 -35.06 6.59 -5.48
N ASP A 299 -34.57 7.32 -4.47
CA ASP A 299 -35.37 8.20 -3.60
C ASP A 299 -34.85 9.65 -3.68
N ASP A 300 -35.60 10.61 -3.13
CA ASP A 300 -35.25 12.05 -3.17
C ASP A 300 -33.89 12.40 -2.51
N GLU A 301 -33.37 11.52 -1.65
CA GLU A 301 -32.09 11.63 -0.94
C GLU A 301 -30.97 10.77 -1.59
N THR A 302 -31.27 10.06 -2.68
CA THR A 302 -30.27 9.25 -3.40
C THR A 302 -29.51 10.06 -4.43
N VAL A 303 -28.23 9.75 -4.58
CA VAL A 303 -27.35 10.28 -5.62
C VAL A 303 -27.01 9.16 -6.59
N LYS A 304 -27.41 9.33 -7.84
CA LYS A 304 -27.03 8.43 -8.93
C LYS A 304 -25.61 8.75 -9.38
N GLN A 305 -24.67 7.84 -9.12
CA GLN A 305 -23.33 7.96 -9.67
C GLN A 305 -23.32 7.44 -11.11
N SER A 306 -22.60 8.14 -11.99
CA SER A 306 -22.40 7.66 -13.36
C SER A 306 -21.69 6.31 -13.33
N THR A 307 -22.26 5.33 -14.01
CA THR A 307 -21.63 4.01 -14.22
C THR A 307 -20.57 4.04 -15.33
N ALA A 308 -20.39 5.18 -16.01
CA ALA A 308 -19.40 5.34 -17.08
C ALA A 308 -17.97 5.07 -16.59
N LYS A 309 -17.64 5.39 -15.32
CA LYS A 309 -16.33 5.04 -14.72
C LYS A 309 -16.07 3.54 -14.67
N TYR A 310 -17.11 2.71 -14.66
CA TYR A 310 -17.01 1.26 -14.68
C TYR A 310 -17.15 0.68 -16.09
N ALA A 311 -17.61 1.47 -17.06
CA ALA A 311 -17.83 1.01 -18.43
C ALA A 311 -16.54 0.54 -19.11
N SER A 312 -15.40 1.11 -18.74
CA SER A 312 -14.09 0.70 -19.21
C SER A 312 -13.53 -0.55 -18.51
N ARG A 313 -14.14 -0.99 -17.40
CA ARG A 313 -13.70 -2.20 -16.69
C ARG A 313 -14.26 -3.43 -17.40
N GLU A 314 -13.37 -4.29 -17.86
CA GLU A 314 -13.70 -5.55 -18.55
C GLU A 314 -14.69 -6.42 -17.73
N SER A 315 -14.55 -6.38 -16.40
CA SER A 315 -15.44 -7.04 -15.43
C SER A 315 -16.92 -6.73 -15.64
N PHE A 316 -17.24 -5.45 -15.81
CA PHE A 316 -18.60 -4.98 -16.00
C PHE A 316 -19.12 -5.31 -17.40
N ILE A 317 -18.26 -5.24 -18.43
CA ILE A 317 -18.64 -5.57 -19.81
C ILE A 317 -19.03 -7.06 -19.91
N VAL A 318 -18.17 -7.95 -19.40
CA VAL A 318 -18.39 -9.41 -19.45
C VAL A 318 -19.62 -9.79 -18.63
N MET A 319 -19.77 -9.25 -17.41
CA MET A 319 -20.92 -9.56 -16.56
C MET A 319 -22.23 -9.01 -17.15
N ARG A 320 -22.22 -7.80 -17.71
CA ARG A 320 -23.38 -7.22 -18.41
C ARG A 320 -23.85 -8.12 -19.55
N ASN A 321 -22.93 -8.53 -20.43
CA ASN A 321 -23.28 -9.34 -21.60
C ASN A 321 -23.94 -10.66 -21.16
N ARG A 322 -23.45 -11.28 -20.08
CA ARG A 322 -24.07 -12.49 -19.51
C ARG A 322 -25.43 -12.27 -18.88
N LEU A 323 -25.63 -11.15 -18.19
CA LEU A 323 -26.96 -10.81 -17.66
C LEU A 323 -27.95 -10.62 -18.81
N LYS A 324 -27.53 -9.97 -19.91
CA LYS A 324 -28.33 -9.85 -21.14
C LYS A 324 -28.62 -11.21 -21.78
N GLU A 325 -27.63 -12.10 -21.88
CA GLU A 325 -27.81 -13.48 -22.39
C GLU A 325 -28.82 -14.28 -21.55
N LYS A 326 -28.89 -14.03 -20.24
CA LYS A 326 -29.90 -14.62 -19.34
C LYS A 326 -31.27 -13.96 -19.44
N GLY A 327 -31.46 -12.98 -20.33
CA GLY A 327 -32.71 -12.23 -20.48
C GLY A 327 -32.98 -11.24 -19.35
N MET A 328 -31.98 -10.89 -18.54
CA MET A 328 -32.13 -9.83 -17.54
C MET A 328 -31.88 -8.47 -18.17
N GLU A 329 -32.80 -7.54 -17.93
CA GLU A 329 -32.66 -6.16 -18.35
C GLU A 329 -31.56 -5.48 -17.52
N VAL A 330 -30.49 -5.05 -18.19
CA VAL A 330 -29.37 -4.35 -17.56
C VAL A 330 -29.63 -2.85 -17.64
N ARG A 331 -29.96 -2.24 -16.50
CA ARG A 331 -30.31 -0.81 -16.39
C ARG A 331 -29.09 0.11 -16.53
N ALA A 332 -27.90 -0.38 -16.22
CA ALA A 332 -26.67 0.38 -16.42
C ALA A 332 -26.41 0.55 -17.93
N SER A 333 -26.85 1.68 -18.49
CA SER A 333 -26.36 2.15 -19.78
C SER A 333 -24.87 2.47 -19.62
N LEU A 334 -24.02 1.47 -19.85
CA LEU A 334 -22.58 1.66 -20.04
C LEU A 334 -22.29 2.31 -21.40
N ASP A 335 -23.31 2.84 -22.06
CA ASP A 335 -23.15 3.58 -23.30
C ASP A 335 -22.35 4.83 -22.94
N TYR A 336 -21.09 4.82 -23.40
CA TYR A 336 -20.22 5.98 -23.43
C TYR A 336 -21.08 7.13 -23.93
N GLY A 337 -21.33 8.11 -23.07
CA GLY A 337 -22.21 9.22 -23.39
C GLY A 337 -21.83 9.73 -24.77
N ASP A 338 -22.72 9.50 -25.73
CA ASP A 338 -22.58 10.06 -27.06
C ASP A 338 -22.65 11.56 -26.80
N GLY A 339 -21.49 12.20 -26.86
CA GLY A 339 -21.26 13.58 -26.48
C GLY A 339 -21.91 14.57 -27.44
N SER A 340 -23.02 14.22 -28.06
CA SER A 340 -23.92 15.16 -28.70
C SER A 340 -24.65 15.92 -27.59
N GLY A 341 -24.01 16.97 -27.09
CA GLY A 341 -24.66 18.00 -26.31
C GLY A 341 -25.80 18.60 -27.13
N GLU A 342 -27.01 18.13 -26.90
CA GLU A 342 -28.22 18.87 -27.19
C GLU A 342 -28.75 19.41 -25.86
N ALA A 343 -28.24 20.59 -25.49
CA ALA A 343 -28.95 21.49 -24.60
C ALA A 343 -30.20 22.01 -25.35
N GLY A 344 -31.21 21.14 -25.46
CA GLY A 344 -32.51 21.43 -26.06
C GLY A 344 -33.39 22.19 -25.08
N ASN A 345 -33.35 23.52 -25.21
CA ASN A 345 -34.32 24.44 -24.65
C ASN A 345 -35.68 24.27 -25.35
N GLY A 346 -36.72 23.92 -24.58
CA GLY A 346 -38.10 24.33 -24.84
C GLY A 346 -39.04 23.35 -25.56
N GLY A 347 -40.28 23.30 -25.08
CA GLY A 347 -41.45 23.22 -25.96
C GLY A 347 -42.33 21.98 -25.81
N SER A 348 -43.48 22.19 -25.18
CA SER A 348 -44.68 21.35 -25.23
C SER A 348 -45.13 20.99 -26.65
N GLY A 349 -45.71 19.81 -26.84
CA GLY A 349 -46.66 19.56 -27.94
C GLY A 349 -46.67 18.10 -28.42
N GLY A 350 -47.76 17.39 -28.12
CA GLY A 350 -47.97 16.00 -28.53
C GLY A 350 -48.36 15.81 -30.00
N GLY A 351 -48.29 14.56 -30.44
CA GLY A 351 -48.90 14.10 -31.70
C GLY A 351 -48.09 13.02 -32.40
N ALA A 352 -48.55 11.77 -32.32
CA ALA A 352 -48.14 10.66 -33.18
C ALA A 352 -49.09 10.55 -34.41
N PRO A 353 -48.92 9.59 -35.34
CA PRO A 353 -47.89 9.55 -36.37
C PRO A 353 -48.49 9.40 -37.78
N ALA A 354 -47.74 9.76 -38.83
CA ALA A 354 -48.07 9.33 -40.21
C ALA A 354 -46.81 9.20 -41.08
N SER A 355 -46.75 8.06 -41.76
CA SER A 355 -45.68 7.57 -42.64
C SER A 355 -45.78 8.16 -44.08
N PRO A 356 -44.91 7.79 -45.05
CA PRO A 356 -44.20 8.73 -45.93
C PRO A 356 -44.80 8.87 -47.35
N PRO A 357 -44.18 9.70 -48.23
CA PRO A 357 -43.48 9.07 -49.36
C PRO A 357 -42.21 9.76 -49.87
N ALA A 358 -41.55 9.02 -50.76
CA ALA A 358 -40.29 9.24 -51.47
C ALA A 358 -40.22 10.47 -52.41
N THR A 359 -39.00 10.94 -52.72
CA THR A 359 -38.37 11.02 -54.07
C THR A 359 -37.31 12.15 -54.23
N SER A 360 -36.12 11.72 -54.67
CA SER A 360 -35.18 12.31 -55.67
C SER A 360 -34.76 13.79 -55.70
N GLY A 361 -33.43 13.97 -55.87
CA GLY A 361 -32.76 15.12 -56.50
C GLY A 361 -32.08 16.06 -55.48
N GLY A 362 -30.77 16.26 -55.40
CA GLY A 362 -29.71 16.25 -56.39
C GLY A 362 -29.13 17.66 -56.48
N LYS A 363 -27.95 17.91 -55.88
CA LYS A 363 -26.90 18.84 -56.38
C LYS A 363 -25.68 18.89 -55.43
N PRO A 364 -24.49 19.24 -55.97
CA PRO A 364 -23.20 19.05 -55.32
C PRO A 364 -22.73 20.31 -54.58
N GLY A 365 -22.11 20.14 -53.42
CA GLY A 365 -21.53 21.23 -52.64
C GLY A 365 -20.19 20.78 -52.04
N MET A 366 -19.13 21.49 -52.42
CA MET A 366 -17.74 21.26 -52.01
C MET A 366 -17.59 21.32 -50.47
N GLU A 367 -17.16 20.22 -49.86
CA GLU A 367 -16.58 20.25 -48.51
C GLU A 367 -15.09 20.55 -48.59
N LEU A 368 -14.73 21.66 -47.97
CA LEU A 368 -13.36 22.09 -47.75
C LEU A 368 -12.77 21.27 -46.59
N THR A 369 -11.81 20.44 -46.94
CA THR A 369 -10.92 19.63 -46.10
C THR A 369 -10.54 20.29 -44.77
N LYS A 370 -11.01 19.74 -43.65
CA LYS A 370 -10.44 19.97 -42.32
C LYS A 370 -9.30 18.95 -42.13
N ILE A 371 -8.08 19.37 -42.46
CA ILE A 371 -6.85 18.59 -42.26
C ILE A 371 -6.57 18.51 -40.75
N GLY A 372 -7.02 17.42 -40.13
CA GLY A 372 -6.56 16.93 -38.85
C GLY A 372 -5.84 15.60 -39.06
N SER A 373 -4.74 15.62 -39.80
CA SER A 373 -3.90 14.43 -40.02
C SER A 373 -3.12 14.13 -38.75
N THR A 374 -3.58 13.13 -38.00
CA THR A 374 -2.74 12.27 -37.17
C THR A 374 -1.65 11.66 -38.07
N LEU A 375 -0.47 12.28 -38.10
CA LEU A 375 0.73 11.68 -38.66
C LEU A 375 1.16 10.53 -37.73
N SER A 376 0.54 9.36 -37.93
CA SER A 376 1.18 8.10 -37.64
C SER A 376 2.38 7.99 -38.59
N ILE A 377 3.57 8.29 -38.08
CA ILE A 377 4.82 8.09 -38.82
C ILE A 377 5.01 6.58 -38.90
N ASN A 378 4.58 6.05 -40.05
CA ASN A 378 4.78 4.66 -40.42
C ASN A 378 6.28 4.40 -40.52
N ASN A 379 6.73 3.34 -39.85
CA ASN A 379 8.13 3.02 -39.59
C ASN A 379 8.81 2.38 -40.82
N ASN A 380 8.83 3.10 -41.96
CA ASN A 380 9.49 2.64 -43.19
C ASN A 380 10.56 3.63 -43.66
N ASN A 381 11.78 3.09 -43.72
CA ASN A 381 13.04 3.63 -44.20
C ASN A 381 12.92 4.68 -45.33
N GLY A 382 13.58 5.84 -45.16
CA GLY A 382 14.03 6.59 -46.34
C GLY A 382 14.49 8.05 -46.19
N LEU A 383 14.11 8.81 -45.15
CA LEU A 383 14.24 10.29 -45.26
C LEU A 383 14.69 11.07 -44.00
N THR A 384 15.43 10.46 -43.06
CA THR A 384 15.92 11.15 -41.83
C THR A 384 17.44 11.30 -41.73
N SER A 385 18.19 11.08 -42.81
CA SER A 385 19.66 11.00 -42.80
C SER A 385 20.42 12.34 -42.64
N GLY A 386 19.90 13.31 -41.89
CA GLY A 386 20.62 14.60 -41.72
C GLY A 386 20.28 15.47 -40.51
N ILE A 387 19.29 15.12 -39.68
CA ILE A 387 18.97 15.94 -38.51
C ILE A 387 19.55 15.26 -37.26
N MET A 388 20.75 15.69 -36.89
CA MET A 388 21.40 15.25 -35.66
C MET A 388 20.74 15.96 -34.46
N VAL A 389 20.52 15.22 -33.38
CA VAL A 389 20.10 15.78 -32.09
C VAL A 389 21.19 16.72 -31.60
N GLU A 390 20.83 17.91 -31.15
CA GLU A 390 21.80 18.83 -30.54
C GLU A 390 21.81 18.70 -29.02
N PRO A 391 22.93 19.02 -28.34
CA PRO A 391 22.94 19.15 -26.88
C PRO A 391 21.87 20.14 -26.41
N GLY A 392 21.18 19.79 -25.35
CA GLY A 392 20.02 20.55 -24.87
C GLY A 392 19.73 20.32 -23.40
N ARG A 393 18.64 20.94 -22.93
CA ARG A 393 18.18 20.86 -21.54
C ARG A 393 16.71 20.49 -21.49
N VAL A 394 16.36 19.48 -20.70
CA VAL A 394 14.98 19.11 -20.35
C VAL A 394 14.75 19.35 -18.87
N ILE A 395 13.61 19.94 -18.53
CA ILE A 395 13.13 19.98 -17.15
C ILE A 395 12.15 18.82 -16.97
N LEU A 396 12.44 17.94 -16.02
CA LEU A 396 11.65 16.75 -15.72
C LEU A 396 10.73 17.01 -14.54
N ALA A 397 9.44 17.28 -14.82
CA ALA A 397 8.43 17.50 -13.79
C ALA A 397 7.84 16.17 -13.33
N VAL A 398 8.23 15.72 -12.13
CA VAL A 398 7.84 14.43 -11.53
C VAL A 398 7.28 14.62 -10.12
N PRO A 399 6.33 13.75 -9.69
CA PRO A 399 5.82 13.78 -8.33
C PRO A 399 6.82 13.16 -7.32
N ASP A 400 7.69 12.28 -7.81
CA ASP A 400 8.65 11.52 -6.99
C ASP A 400 10.05 11.55 -7.63
N ILE A 401 11.07 11.72 -6.78
CA ILE A 401 12.48 11.75 -7.15
C ILE A 401 12.98 10.40 -7.68
N SER A 402 12.32 9.30 -7.32
CA SER A 402 12.67 7.95 -7.80
C SER A 402 12.65 7.83 -9.33
N MET A 403 11.85 8.65 -10.02
CA MET A 403 11.78 8.68 -11.49
C MET A 403 12.97 9.41 -12.14
N VAL A 404 13.70 10.24 -11.39
CA VAL A 404 14.76 11.09 -11.92
C VAL A 404 15.94 10.26 -12.43
N ASP A 405 16.39 9.29 -11.64
CA ASP A 405 17.54 8.46 -12.00
C ASP A 405 17.25 7.62 -13.23
N PHE A 406 16.03 7.09 -13.33
CA PHE A 406 15.55 6.40 -14.52
C PHE A 406 15.68 7.28 -15.78
N PHE A 407 15.11 8.48 -15.77
CA PHE A 407 15.20 9.37 -16.94
C PHE A 407 16.62 9.86 -17.21
N ARG A 408 17.45 10.10 -16.19
CA ARG A 408 18.87 10.44 -16.40
C ARG A 408 19.59 9.34 -17.17
N GLU A 409 19.37 8.08 -16.80
CA GLU A 409 19.94 6.94 -17.52
C GLU A 409 19.42 6.88 -18.95
N GLN A 410 18.11 7.11 -19.18
CA GLN A 410 17.54 7.08 -20.53
C GLN A 410 18.08 8.22 -21.42
N PHE A 411 18.23 9.44 -20.91
CA PHE A 411 18.79 10.57 -21.65
C PHE A 411 20.30 10.46 -21.85
N ALA A 412 21.03 9.79 -20.94
CA ALA A 412 22.46 9.52 -21.10
C ALA A 412 22.78 8.56 -22.27
N GLN A 413 21.79 7.79 -22.74
CA GLN A 413 21.91 6.90 -23.90
C GLN A 413 21.73 7.63 -25.24
N LEU A 414 21.32 8.90 -25.24
CA LEU A 414 21.23 9.69 -26.46
C LEU A 414 22.63 9.97 -27.04
N PRO A 415 22.75 10.15 -28.37
CA PRO A 415 24.05 10.39 -29.02
C PRO A 415 24.70 11.72 -28.63
N VAL A 416 23.98 12.60 -27.92
CA VAL A 416 24.46 13.89 -27.42
C VAL A 416 24.12 14.03 -25.95
N GLN A 417 24.97 14.75 -25.22
CA GLN A 417 24.72 15.02 -23.81
C GLN A 417 23.51 15.94 -23.66
N TYR A 418 22.54 15.48 -22.88
CA TYR A 418 21.32 16.21 -22.55
C TYR A 418 21.27 16.48 -21.05
N GLU A 419 21.11 17.73 -20.65
CA GLU A 419 20.99 18.10 -19.24
C GLU A 419 19.56 17.84 -18.75
N VAL A 420 19.41 16.88 -17.82
CA VAL A 420 18.12 16.55 -17.19
C VAL A 420 18.04 17.22 -15.82
N VAL A 421 17.21 18.26 -15.74
CA VAL A 421 17.00 19.03 -14.50
C VAL A 421 15.71 18.55 -13.82
N PRO A 422 15.80 17.87 -12.66
CA PRO A 422 14.61 17.38 -11.97
C PRO A 422 13.85 18.51 -11.29
N ALA A 423 12.52 18.46 -11.41
CA ALA A 423 11.61 19.39 -10.76
C ALA A 423 10.53 18.62 -9.98
N LEU A 424 10.56 18.74 -8.66
CA LEU A 424 9.56 18.15 -7.76
C LEU A 424 8.40 19.14 -7.57
N GLY A 425 7.25 18.81 -8.16
CA GLY A 425 6.03 19.63 -8.07
C GLY A 425 5.94 20.77 -9.11
N ALA A 426 4.73 21.34 -9.20
CA ALA A 426 4.39 22.32 -10.25
C ALA A 426 5.13 23.66 -10.07
N ASP A 427 5.19 24.20 -8.85
CA ASP A 427 5.80 25.51 -8.63
C ASP A 427 7.33 25.50 -8.82
N ASN A 428 8.00 24.44 -8.36
CA ASN A 428 9.43 24.24 -8.60
C ASN A 428 9.73 24.11 -10.11
N THR A 429 8.87 23.38 -10.85
CA THR A 429 8.99 23.30 -12.31
C THR A 429 8.95 24.68 -12.96
N LEU A 430 8.03 25.55 -12.54
CA LEU A 430 7.92 26.90 -13.10
C LEU A 430 9.10 27.80 -12.74
N GLN A 431 9.60 27.72 -11.50
CA GLN A 431 10.80 28.43 -11.09
C GLN A 431 12.02 28.00 -11.92
N LEU A 432 12.19 26.70 -12.15
CA LEU A 432 13.27 26.16 -12.97
C LEU A 432 13.15 26.56 -14.45
N VAL A 433 11.93 26.64 -14.99
CA VAL A 433 11.71 27.15 -16.36
C VAL A 433 12.09 28.63 -16.45
N GLN A 434 11.71 29.45 -15.46
CA GLN A 434 12.11 30.87 -15.40
C GLN A 434 13.62 31.03 -15.28
N GLN A 435 14.27 30.22 -14.44
CA GLN A 435 15.73 30.21 -14.31
C GLN A 435 16.41 29.71 -15.60
N ALA A 436 15.86 28.70 -16.26
CA ALA A 436 16.40 28.23 -17.52
C ALA A 436 16.31 29.31 -18.60
N ALA A 437 15.24 30.12 -18.63
CA ALA A 437 15.08 31.22 -19.59
C ALA A 437 16.24 32.23 -19.53
N THR A 438 16.86 32.47 -18.38
CA THR A 438 18.03 33.37 -18.25
C THR A 438 19.35 32.69 -18.67
N LEU A 439 19.37 31.36 -18.75
CA LEU A 439 20.55 30.53 -19.07
C LEU A 439 20.51 29.95 -20.49
N GLY A 440 19.72 30.53 -21.40
CA GLY A 440 19.58 30.04 -22.78
C GLY A 440 18.32 29.19 -23.05
N GLY A 441 17.43 29.11 -22.07
CA GLY A 441 16.17 28.36 -22.13
C GLY A 441 16.33 26.87 -21.86
N CYS A 442 15.20 26.16 -21.81
CA CYS A 442 15.17 24.71 -21.97
C CYS A 442 14.53 24.37 -23.32
N ASP A 443 14.70 23.15 -23.80
CA ASP A 443 14.08 22.72 -25.06
C ASP A 443 12.60 22.42 -24.85
N PHE A 444 12.28 21.71 -23.77
CA PHE A 444 10.91 21.41 -23.34
C PHE A 444 10.86 20.98 -21.88
N VAL A 445 9.65 20.94 -21.33
CA VAL A 445 9.34 20.33 -20.03
C VAL A 445 8.70 18.97 -20.26
N LEU A 446 9.30 17.91 -19.72
CA LEU A 446 8.73 16.56 -19.73
C LEU A 446 8.00 16.32 -18.42
N MET A 447 6.68 16.13 -18.46
CA MET A 447 5.84 16.06 -17.26
C MET A 447 5.18 14.70 -17.05
N HIS A 448 5.08 14.32 -15.78
CA HIS A 448 4.27 13.19 -15.34
C HIS A 448 2.76 13.47 -15.58
N PRO A 449 1.95 12.48 -15.98
CA PRO A 449 0.53 12.68 -16.28
C PRO A 449 -0.31 13.22 -15.13
N GLU A 450 0.15 13.09 -13.89
CA GLU A 450 -0.52 13.67 -12.73
C GLU A 450 -0.64 15.20 -12.82
N PHE A 451 0.36 15.88 -13.38
CA PHE A 451 0.30 17.33 -13.60
C PHE A 451 -0.69 17.75 -14.70
N LEU A 452 -1.22 16.79 -15.47
CA LEU A 452 -2.25 17.02 -16.48
C LEU A 452 -3.68 16.90 -15.92
N ARG A 453 -3.83 16.38 -14.68
CA ARG A 453 -5.14 16.25 -14.04
C ARG A 453 -5.73 17.62 -13.69
N ASP A 454 -4.89 18.58 -13.32
CA ASP A 454 -5.31 19.97 -13.09
C ASP A 454 -5.38 20.74 -14.41
N ARG A 455 -6.59 20.83 -14.95
CA ARG A 455 -6.91 21.61 -16.16
C ARG A 455 -7.24 23.08 -15.85
N GLY A 456 -7.21 23.47 -14.58
CA GLY A 456 -7.48 24.84 -14.16
C GLY A 456 -6.39 25.81 -14.68
N PRO A 457 -6.68 27.12 -14.73
CA PRO A 457 -5.70 28.14 -15.15
C PRO A 457 -4.43 28.17 -14.27
N MET A 458 -4.52 27.61 -13.05
CA MET A 458 -3.40 27.47 -12.11
C MET A 458 -2.60 26.18 -12.29
N GLY A 459 -3.06 25.25 -13.12
CA GLY A 459 -2.36 24.01 -13.43
C GLY A 459 -1.03 24.26 -14.11
N LEU A 460 -0.11 23.29 -14.00
CA LEU A 460 1.25 23.40 -14.55
C LEU A 460 1.24 23.64 -16.06
N LEU A 461 0.47 22.85 -16.81
CA LEU A 461 0.46 22.92 -18.28
C LEU A 461 -0.05 24.28 -18.82
N PRO A 462 -1.19 24.84 -18.37
CA PRO A 462 -1.61 26.18 -18.75
C PRO A 462 -0.57 27.26 -18.43
N ARG A 463 0.06 27.20 -17.25
CA ARG A 463 1.11 28.17 -16.84
C ARG A 463 2.35 28.07 -17.74
N LEU A 464 2.79 26.87 -18.10
CA LEU A 464 3.89 26.66 -19.05
C LEU A 464 3.54 27.19 -20.46
N LYS A 465 2.30 27.00 -20.92
CA LYS A 465 1.84 27.55 -22.20
C LYS A 465 1.83 29.08 -22.21
N ILE A 466 1.42 29.72 -21.12
CA ILE A 466 1.48 31.19 -20.97
C ILE A 466 2.94 31.69 -21.09
N MET A 467 3.90 30.93 -20.57
CA MET A 467 5.33 31.22 -20.71
C MET A 467 5.90 30.87 -22.10
N ASN A 468 5.05 30.44 -23.05
CA ASN A 468 5.45 29.94 -24.36
C ASN A 468 6.47 28.78 -24.28
N GLN A 469 6.42 28.01 -23.20
CA GLN A 469 7.30 26.86 -22.97
C GLN A 469 6.69 25.60 -23.60
N ARG A 470 7.49 24.87 -24.36
CA ARG A 470 7.07 23.58 -24.95
C ARG A 470 6.95 22.51 -23.88
N THR A 471 5.94 21.66 -24.04
CA THR A 471 5.52 20.66 -23.06
C THR A 471 5.35 19.29 -23.71
N ALA A 472 5.91 18.27 -23.07
CA ALA A 472 5.70 16.88 -23.43
C ALA A 472 5.25 16.09 -22.20
N ALA A 473 4.47 15.04 -22.39
CA ALA A 473 4.13 14.10 -21.31
C ALA A 473 4.70 12.70 -21.59
N PHE A 474 4.84 11.86 -20.56
CA PHE A 474 5.15 10.44 -20.74
C PHE A 474 4.06 9.57 -20.10
N GLY A 475 3.74 8.41 -20.67
CA GLY A 475 2.65 7.56 -20.15
C GLY A 475 2.85 6.06 -20.40
N TRP A 476 2.70 5.26 -19.34
CA TRP A 476 3.12 3.85 -19.24
C TRP A 476 2.33 2.82 -20.09
N SER A 477 1.32 3.23 -20.85
CA SER A 477 0.50 2.28 -21.60
C SER A 477 0.05 2.82 -22.95
N THR A 478 0.10 1.95 -23.96
CA THR A 478 -0.45 2.20 -25.31
C THR A 478 -1.97 2.34 -25.29
N MET A 479 -2.65 1.89 -24.23
CA MET A 479 -4.10 2.04 -24.03
C MET A 479 -4.44 2.32 -22.56
N GLY A 480 -5.37 3.25 -22.30
CA GLY A 480 -5.90 3.48 -20.95
C GLY A 480 -6.19 4.96 -20.65
N PRO A 481 -6.80 5.24 -19.48
CA PRO A 481 -7.28 6.58 -19.12
C PRO A 481 -6.15 7.63 -19.06
N VAL A 482 -4.91 7.20 -18.82
CA VAL A 482 -3.73 8.08 -18.85
C VAL A 482 -3.41 8.54 -20.26
N ARG A 483 -3.59 7.67 -21.27
CA ARG A 483 -3.43 8.05 -22.68
C ARG A 483 -4.48 9.08 -23.08
N ASP A 484 -5.75 8.82 -22.74
CA ASP A 484 -6.84 9.76 -23.00
C ASP A 484 -6.60 11.12 -22.33
N LEU A 485 -6.06 11.10 -21.10
CA LEU A 485 -5.67 12.32 -20.39
C LEU A 485 -4.56 13.09 -21.12
N ILE A 486 -3.52 12.40 -21.59
CA ILE A 486 -2.41 13.01 -22.33
C ILE A 486 -2.91 13.59 -23.66
N GLU A 487 -3.63 12.79 -24.45
CA GLU A 487 -4.13 13.19 -25.78
C GLU A 487 -5.11 14.37 -25.67
N SER A 488 -5.95 14.42 -24.61
CA SER A 488 -6.89 15.52 -24.39
C SER A 488 -6.32 16.73 -23.65
N SER A 489 -5.10 16.64 -23.09
CA SER A 489 -4.47 17.76 -22.36
C SER A 489 -3.90 18.86 -23.27
N GLY A 490 -3.63 18.52 -24.53
CA GLY A 490 -3.05 19.43 -25.51
C GLY A 490 -1.56 19.71 -25.29
N VAL A 491 -0.79 18.76 -24.75
CA VAL A 491 0.68 18.79 -24.78
C VAL A 491 1.20 18.79 -26.23
N ASP A 492 2.39 19.34 -26.47
CA ASP A 492 2.97 19.46 -27.82
C ASP A 492 3.42 18.09 -28.40
N ALA A 493 3.76 17.15 -27.53
CA ALA A 493 3.98 15.74 -27.86
C ALA A 493 3.90 14.85 -26.60
N TRP A 494 4.04 13.54 -26.79
CA TRP A 494 4.16 12.61 -25.68
C TRP A 494 5.10 11.45 -26.02
N LEU A 495 5.59 10.82 -24.97
CA LEU A 495 6.42 9.63 -24.99
C LEU A 495 5.60 8.46 -24.47
N GLU A 496 5.53 7.39 -25.25
CA GLU A 496 5.07 6.12 -24.68
C GLU A 496 6.10 5.68 -23.65
N GLY A 497 5.63 5.58 -22.41
CA GLY A 497 6.43 5.30 -21.24
C GLY A 497 6.98 3.88 -21.25
N PRO A 498 7.85 3.57 -20.29
CA PRO A 498 8.30 2.20 -20.09
C PRO A 498 7.07 1.35 -19.78
N SER A 499 6.88 0.15 -20.34
CA SER A 499 6.07 -0.84 -19.61
C SER A 499 6.83 -1.21 -18.33
N PHE A 500 6.16 -1.50 -17.22
CA PHE A 500 6.84 -1.95 -15.99
C PHE A 500 7.86 -3.06 -16.33
N GLY A 501 9.16 -2.79 -16.16
CA GLY A 501 10.25 -3.73 -16.48
C GLY A 501 10.88 -3.63 -17.88
N SER A 502 10.35 -2.83 -18.80
CA SER A 502 10.96 -2.53 -20.10
C SER A 502 11.32 -1.04 -20.17
N GLY A 503 12.56 -0.67 -20.47
CA GLY A 503 12.98 0.74 -20.58
C GLY A 503 12.20 1.57 -21.62
N ILE A 504 12.58 2.82 -21.80
CA ILE A 504 11.97 3.68 -22.84
C ILE A 504 12.50 3.25 -24.20
N ASN A 505 11.63 3.23 -25.22
CA ASN A 505 12.07 3.06 -26.60
C ASN A 505 12.98 4.25 -26.99
N GLN A 506 14.29 3.99 -27.07
CA GLN A 506 15.30 5.02 -27.33
C GLN A 506 15.07 5.78 -28.64
N LEU A 507 14.53 5.11 -29.66
CA LEU A 507 14.19 5.76 -30.92
C LEU A 507 13.03 6.76 -30.74
N ALA A 508 12.03 6.40 -29.94
CA ALA A 508 10.91 7.29 -29.62
C ALA A 508 11.36 8.50 -28.80
N LEU A 509 12.28 8.30 -27.84
CA LEU A 509 12.89 9.40 -27.07
C LEU A 509 13.67 10.34 -27.99
N GLN A 510 14.49 9.80 -28.90
CA GLN A 510 15.23 10.58 -29.87
C GLN A 510 14.30 11.40 -30.79
N GLN A 511 13.23 10.78 -31.30
CA GLN A 511 12.23 11.45 -32.13
C GLN A 511 11.51 12.57 -31.38
N LEU A 512 11.18 12.35 -30.10
CA LEU A 512 10.57 13.37 -29.24
C LEU A 512 11.49 14.59 -29.10
N VAL A 513 12.77 14.37 -28.76
CA VAL A 513 13.75 15.45 -28.60
C VAL A 513 13.92 16.23 -29.89
N LEU A 514 14.07 15.55 -31.03
CA LEU A 514 14.16 16.19 -32.35
C LEU A 514 12.94 17.06 -32.66
N LYS A 515 11.73 16.54 -32.41
CA LYS A 515 10.48 17.28 -32.61
C LYS A 515 10.45 18.55 -31.76
N MET A 516 10.88 18.48 -30.50
CA MET A 516 10.90 19.62 -29.58
C MET A 516 11.94 20.68 -30.00
N GLN A 517 13.13 20.25 -30.40
CA GLN A 517 14.18 21.15 -30.89
C GLN A 517 13.78 21.85 -32.19
N GLN A 518 13.14 21.15 -33.12
CA GLN A 518 12.60 21.73 -34.35
C GLN A 518 11.50 22.77 -34.05
N ALA A 519 10.56 22.45 -33.16
CA ALA A 519 9.51 23.38 -32.75
C ALA A 519 10.08 24.65 -32.10
N LYS A 520 11.15 24.52 -31.30
CA LYS A 520 11.88 25.66 -30.71
C LYS A 520 12.50 26.53 -31.79
N ARG A 521 13.22 25.97 -32.76
CA ARG A 521 13.84 26.72 -33.87
C ARG A 521 12.83 27.49 -34.71
N LEU A 522 11.70 26.86 -35.04
CA LEU A 522 10.63 27.53 -35.79
C LEU A 522 10.08 28.74 -35.03
N THR A 523 9.96 28.64 -33.71
CA THR A 523 9.52 29.75 -32.85
C THR A 523 10.54 30.88 -32.84
N THR A 524 11.84 30.56 -32.74
CA THR A 524 12.93 31.56 -32.78
C THR A 524 13.02 32.28 -34.14
N MET A 525 12.87 31.55 -35.25
CA MET A 525 12.88 32.15 -36.59
C MET A 525 11.66 33.05 -36.82
N SER A 526 10.47 32.63 -36.39
CA SER A 526 9.25 33.45 -36.50
C SER A 526 9.34 34.75 -35.69
N SER A 527 10.04 34.74 -34.56
CA SER A 527 10.26 35.92 -33.72
C SER A 527 11.28 36.90 -34.32
N GLY A 528 12.23 36.42 -35.13
CA GLY A 528 13.33 37.24 -35.67
C GLY A 528 12.98 38.03 -36.94
N MET A 529 11.98 37.59 -37.72
CA MET A 529 11.67 38.19 -39.02
C MET A 529 10.75 39.42 -39.00
N MET A 530 10.10 39.75 -37.88
CA MET A 530 9.22 40.93 -37.78
C MET A 530 9.88 42.19 -37.20
N GLY A 531 11.16 42.14 -36.81
CA GLY A 531 11.86 43.27 -36.15
C GLY A 531 12.76 44.14 -37.04
N GLY A 532 12.94 43.80 -38.32
CA GLY A 532 13.94 44.43 -39.20
C GLY A 532 13.36 45.14 -40.41
N SER A 533 12.54 46.19 -40.22
CA SER A 533 12.11 47.05 -41.31
C SER A 533 11.74 48.45 -40.80
N MET A 534 12.46 49.46 -41.33
CA MET A 534 12.32 50.91 -41.18
C MET A 534 13.03 51.59 -40.01
N GLY A 535 14.20 52.15 -40.33
CA GLY A 535 14.91 53.15 -39.54
C GLY A 535 16.07 53.76 -40.34
N MET A 536 15.79 54.29 -41.54
CA MET A 536 16.76 55.13 -42.27
C MET A 536 16.96 56.45 -41.51
N GLY A 537 18.22 56.85 -41.41
CA GLY A 537 18.66 58.02 -40.65
C GLY A 537 18.37 59.36 -41.29
N MET A 538 18.18 60.34 -40.42
CA MET A 538 18.73 61.69 -40.43
C MET A 538 18.98 62.01 -38.94
N GLY A 539 20.12 62.49 -38.46
CA GLY A 539 20.94 63.56 -38.99
C GLY A 539 20.68 64.81 -38.15
N MET A 540 21.70 65.29 -37.42
CA MET A 540 21.71 66.44 -36.49
C MET A 540 21.06 66.18 -35.12
N GLY A 541 21.58 66.58 -33.96
CA GLY A 541 22.70 67.45 -33.61
C GLY A 541 22.41 68.04 -32.21
N MET A 542 23.48 68.30 -31.44
CA MET A 542 23.55 69.15 -30.23
C MET A 542 22.99 68.72 -28.87
N GLY A 543 23.84 68.93 -27.85
CA GLY A 543 23.53 69.28 -26.45
C GLY A 543 23.25 68.08 -25.53
N GLY A 544 24.03 67.76 -24.50
CA GLY A 544 24.66 68.61 -23.49
C GLY A 544 23.78 68.59 -22.23
N GLY A 545 24.26 68.03 -21.11
CA GLY A 545 23.54 68.15 -19.83
C GLY A 545 23.95 67.16 -18.75
N MET A 546 24.55 67.71 -17.68
CA MET A 546 25.06 67.06 -16.46
C MET A 546 23.98 66.76 -15.41
N GLY A 547 24.34 65.94 -14.41
CA GLY A 547 23.79 65.92 -13.03
C GLY A 547 22.78 64.79 -12.78
N GLY A 548 22.78 64.00 -11.70
CA GLY A 548 23.32 64.17 -10.34
C GLY A 548 22.17 64.11 -9.31
N GLY A 549 22.31 63.32 -8.23
CA GLY A 549 21.38 63.27 -7.06
C GLY A 549 20.58 61.96 -6.95
N MET A 550 20.68 61.07 -5.95
CA MET A 550 20.87 61.10 -4.49
C MET A 550 19.56 61.33 -3.67
N GLY A 551 19.28 60.38 -2.74
CA GLY A 551 18.31 60.48 -1.62
C GLY A 551 16.87 60.05 -1.95
N GLY A 552 16.10 59.33 -1.13
CA GLY A 552 16.21 58.91 0.27
C GLY A 552 14.83 59.03 0.96
N GLY A 553 14.42 58.02 1.73
CA GLY A 553 13.68 58.22 2.99
C GLY A 553 12.15 58.09 3.07
N MET A 554 11.74 57.49 4.20
CA MET A 554 10.45 57.58 4.94
C MET A 554 9.22 56.84 4.39
N ALA A 555 8.21 56.43 5.18
CA ALA A 555 8.01 55.93 6.55
C ALA A 555 6.49 56.05 6.85
N SER A 556 5.96 55.08 7.60
CA SER A 556 4.81 55.18 8.53
C SER A 556 3.36 54.93 8.07
N LEU A 557 2.58 54.49 9.07
CA LEU A 557 1.11 54.55 9.31
C LEU A 557 0.26 53.39 8.74
N MET A 558 -0.74 52.83 9.42
CA MET A 558 -1.20 52.77 10.82
C MET A 558 -2.54 52.00 10.80
N SER A 559 -2.75 51.07 11.75
CA SER A 559 -4.05 50.66 12.35
C SER A 559 -5.17 50.14 11.41
N SER A 560 -6.20 49.40 11.81
CA SER A 560 -6.86 49.15 13.09
C SER A 560 -7.77 47.94 12.92
N ALA A 561 -7.80 47.05 13.90
CA ALA A 561 -8.86 46.08 14.09
C ALA A 561 -10.05 46.74 14.82
N SER A 562 -11.30 46.42 14.46
CA SER A 562 -12.45 46.65 15.33
C SER A 562 -13.59 45.66 15.07
N MET A 563 -14.32 45.40 16.14
CA MET A 563 -15.29 44.34 16.40
C MET A 563 -16.63 44.57 15.68
N ASN A 564 -17.44 43.50 15.56
CA ASN A 564 -18.89 43.66 15.76
C ASN A 564 -19.52 42.42 16.41
N MET A 565 -20.15 42.65 17.56
CA MET A 565 -21.02 41.75 18.31
C MET A 565 -22.39 42.43 18.42
N GLY A 566 -23.47 41.68 18.21
CA GLY A 566 -24.85 42.07 18.55
C GLY A 566 -25.79 40.95 18.09
N ALA A 567 -26.47 40.14 18.92
CA ALA A 567 -27.37 40.38 20.06
C ALA A 567 -28.87 40.30 19.66
N MET A 568 -29.58 39.44 20.41
CA MET A 568 -31.02 39.47 20.83
C MET A 568 -32.15 38.85 19.99
N GLY A 569 -33.01 38.12 20.74
CA GLY A 569 -34.48 38.00 20.58
C GLY A 569 -34.96 36.62 20.11
N ASN A 570 -35.49 35.64 20.87
CA ASN A 570 -36.45 35.52 21.99
C ASN A 570 -37.91 35.17 21.55
N LEU A 571 -38.44 34.10 22.18
CA LEU A 571 -39.86 33.75 22.52
C LEU A 571 -40.87 33.07 21.53
N ASN A 572 -41.23 31.83 21.92
CA ASN A 572 -42.56 31.23 22.24
C ASN A 572 -43.67 30.88 21.21
N GLY A 573 -44.29 29.69 21.47
CA GLY A 573 -45.71 29.34 21.24
C GLY A 573 -45.93 28.08 20.37
N VAL A 574 -46.17 26.85 20.89
CA VAL A 574 -47.36 26.23 21.54
C VAL A 574 -48.50 25.78 20.60
N SER A 575 -48.80 24.47 20.70
CA SER A 575 -50.09 23.74 20.53
C SER A 575 -50.63 23.30 19.16
N GLY A 576 -51.11 22.04 19.11
CA GLY A 576 -52.27 21.64 18.30
C GLY A 576 -52.18 20.30 17.55
N ASN A 577 -52.60 19.21 18.20
CA ASN A 577 -53.19 17.99 17.58
C ASN A 577 -54.72 18.04 17.90
N PRO A 578 -55.64 17.12 17.51
CA PRO A 578 -55.62 15.96 16.57
C PRO A 578 -56.91 15.84 15.68
N LEU A 579 -57.04 14.76 14.88
CA LEU A 579 -58.22 13.85 14.70
C LEU A 579 -58.56 13.36 13.25
N LEU A 580 -58.93 12.06 13.19
CA LEU A 580 -59.85 11.32 12.28
C LEU A 580 -59.42 11.06 10.81
N GLY A 581 -59.61 9.86 10.21
CA GLY A 581 -60.29 8.63 10.63
C GLY A 581 -60.22 7.53 9.54
N THR A 582 -60.51 6.30 10.00
CA THR A 582 -60.96 5.02 9.36
C THR A 582 -61.56 5.08 7.94
N VAL A 583 -61.47 4.06 7.05
CA VAL A 583 -62.26 2.79 6.93
C VAL A 583 -61.56 1.85 5.88
N SER A 584 -61.10 0.63 6.17
CA SER A 584 -61.69 -0.74 5.98
C SER A 584 -62.29 -1.14 4.60
N SER A 585 -61.69 -2.13 3.93
CA SER A 585 -62.32 -3.37 3.36
C SER A 585 -61.20 -4.29 2.81
N THR A 586 -60.90 -5.50 3.28
CA THR A 586 -61.60 -6.80 3.42
C THR A 586 -61.79 -7.58 2.10
N MET A 587 -60.95 -8.63 1.90
CA MET A 587 -61.22 -9.98 1.33
C MET A 587 -59.87 -10.58 0.89
N GLY A 588 -59.44 -11.81 1.21
CA GLY A 588 -60.00 -12.91 2.00
C GLY A 588 -59.26 -14.22 1.65
N SER A 589 -58.96 -15.03 2.68
CA SER A 589 -58.78 -16.50 2.68
C SER A 589 -57.58 -17.10 1.91
N ALA A 590 -56.85 -18.15 2.34
CA ALA A 590 -57.01 -19.18 3.38
C ALA A 590 -55.58 -19.65 3.78
N ASN A 591 -55.19 -19.74 5.06
CA ASN A 591 -55.55 -20.69 6.12
C ASN A 591 -54.73 -22.01 6.13
N ALA A 592 -53.86 -22.12 7.14
CA ALA A 592 -53.58 -23.28 8.02
C ALA A 592 -52.26 -22.95 8.77
N GLY A 593 -52.24 -22.59 10.05
CA GLY A 593 -52.73 -23.35 11.21
C GLY A 593 -51.66 -24.39 11.56
N MET A 594 -50.87 -24.28 12.63
CA MET A 594 -51.25 -24.27 14.05
C MET A 594 -50.09 -23.66 14.87
N MET A 595 -50.36 -22.69 15.77
CA MET A 595 -50.59 -22.87 17.23
C MET A 595 -49.38 -23.51 17.95
N SER A 596 -48.89 -23.03 19.09
CA SER A 596 -49.34 -22.06 20.10
C SER A 596 -48.06 -21.80 20.93
N GLY A 597 -47.68 -20.56 21.27
CA GLY A 597 -48.29 -19.78 22.35
C GLY A 597 -47.79 -20.31 23.71
N MET A 598 -47.36 -19.55 24.70
CA MET A 598 -47.45 -18.14 25.12
C MET A 598 -46.28 -17.99 26.13
N GLY A 599 -45.72 -16.85 26.48
CA GLY A 599 -46.16 -15.47 26.37
C GLY A 599 -45.80 -14.76 27.69
N MET A 600 -45.48 -13.46 27.57
CA MET A 600 -45.56 -12.40 28.60
C MET A 600 -44.65 -12.58 29.83
N GLY A 601 -44.00 -11.58 30.40
CA GLY A 601 -43.94 -10.12 30.28
C GLY A 601 -42.90 -9.70 31.34
N GLY A 602 -42.06 -8.70 31.10
CA GLY A 602 -42.36 -7.32 31.48
C GLY A 602 -41.95 -7.03 32.93
N GLY A 603 -41.04 -6.06 33.14
CA GLY A 603 -40.89 -5.38 34.42
C GLY A 603 -39.45 -5.23 34.93
N ALA A 604 -38.94 -4.01 34.84
CA ALA A 604 -37.73 -3.54 35.50
C ALA A 604 -37.89 -3.50 37.03
N LEU A 605 -36.78 -3.67 37.77
CA LEU A 605 -36.36 -2.88 38.94
C LEU A 605 -35.14 -3.52 39.63
N GLN A 606 -34.06 -2.74 39.75
CA GLN A 606 -33.03 -2.84 40.79
C GLN A 606 -33.49 -2.01 42.02
N PRO A 607 -32.76 -1.94 43.14
CA PRO A 607 -31.84 -2.88 43.79
C PRO A 607 -32.11 -3.01 45.32
N GLN A 608 -31.75 -4.11 46.00
CA GLN A 608 -31.48 -4.01 47.45
C GLN A 608 -30.64 -5.16 48.03
N MET A 609 -29.67 -4.77 48.87
CA MET A 609 -28.84 -5.64 49.70
C MET A 609 -29.66 -6.39 50.75
N GLY A 610 -29.21 -7.58 51.15
CA GLY A 610 -29.79 -8.33 52.26
C GLY A 610 -28.93 -9.53 52.67
N ASN A 611 -28.12 -9.31 53.70
CA ASN A 611 -27.31 -10.27 54.43
C ASN A 611 -28.19 -11.33 55.11
N GLY A 612 -27.81 -12.62 55.09
CA GLY A 612 -28.60 -13.69 55.71
C GLY A 612 -27.87 -15.02 55.83
N VAL A 613 -27.18 -15.17 56.97
CA VAL A 613 -26.54 -16.40 57.49
C VAL A 613 -27.60 -17.43 57.89
N ILE A 614 -27.37 -18.74 57.64
CA ILE A 614 -27.41 -19.84 58.63
C ILE A 614 -27.01 -21.19 57.96
N ALA A 615 -26.21 -21.93 58.75
CA ALA A 615 -25.70 -23.30 58.67
C ALA A 615 -26.60 -24.35 57.98
N GLY A 616 -26.10 -25.48 57.45
CA GLY A 616 -24.78 -26.10 57.50
C GLY A 616 -24.97 -27.59 57.20
N MET A 617 -23.98 -28.25 56.57
CA MET A 617 -23.77 -29.70 56.69
C MET A 617 -22.41 -30.09 56.10
N SER A 618 -21.81 -31.06 56.78
CA SER A 618 -20.41 -31.46 56.88
C SER A 618 -19.78 -32.14 55.66
N SER A 619 -18.45 -31.99 55.62
CA SER A 619 -17.39 -32.53 54.75
C SER A 619 -17.35 -34.07 54.58
N PRO A 620 -16.49 -34.65 53.70
CA PRO A 620 -15.04 -34.69 53.97
C PRO A 620 -14.13 -34.31 52.79
N GLN A 621 -12.96 -33.82 53.20
CA GLN A 621 -11.90 -33.18 52.46
C GLN A 621 -10.87 -34.24 52.03
N LEU A 622 -10.58 -34.32 50.74
CA LEU A 622 -9.55 -35.20 50.16
C LEU A 622 -8.28 -34.36 49.94
N GLN A 623 -7.29 -34.60 50.79
CA GLN A 623 -5.98 -33.94 50.81
C GLN A 623 -4.98 -34.90 50.14
N LEU A 624 -4.42 -34.52 48.99
CA LEU A 624 -3.42 -35.31 48.28
C LEU A 624 -2.01 -34.84 48.65
N GLN A 625 -1.24 -35.81 49.13
CA GLN A 625 0.11 -35.73 49.68
C GLN A 625 1.15 -36.07 48.58
N PRO A 626 2.34 -35.45 48.57
CA PRO A 626 3.41 -35.78 47.60
C PRO A 626 4.17 -37.06 47.98
N PRO A 627 4.72 -37.83 47.02
CA PRO A 627 5.37 -39.08 47.32
C PRO A 627 6.80 -38.88 47.87
N GLN A 628 7.07 -39.54 48.99
CA GLN A 628 8.39 -39.82 49.53
C GLN A 628 8.97 -41.06 48.84
N SER A 629 10.25 -41.02 48.46
CA SER A 629 11.06 -42.22 48.24
C SER A 629 12.36 -42.13 49.07
N THR A 630 12.35 -42.88 50.17
CA THR A 630 13.43 -43.66 50.79
C THR A 630 14.88 -43.19 50.63
N ALA A 631 15.44 -42.71 51.74
CA ALA A 631 16.86 -42.66 52.03
C ALA A 631 17.33 -43.99 52.66
N LEU A 632 18.54 -44.43 52.30
CA LEU A 632 19.36 -45.34 53.12
C LEU A 632 20.74 -44.69 53.33
N ALA A 633 21.10 -44.54 54.60
CA ALA A 633 22.36 -44.00 55.13
C ALA A 633 23.57 -44.91 54.79
N GLY A 634 24.84 -44.49 54.84
CA GLY A 634 25.43 -43.23 55.30
C GLY A 634 26.96 -43.35 55.42
N ALA A 635 27.51 -42.42 56.21
CA ALA A 635 28.85 -42.34 56.81
C ALA A 635 29.99 -41.71 56.01
N GLY A 636 30.63 -40.70 56.63
CA GLY A 636 32.05 -40.42 56.45
C GLY A 636 32.47 -38.96 56.27
N LEU A 637 32.42 -38.16 57.33
CA LEU A 637 33.25 -36.94 57.46
C LEU A 637 34.74 -37.34 57.50
N ASN A 638 35.59 -36.65 56.73
CA ASN A 638 36.91 -36.23 57.22
C ASN A 638 37.56 -35.12 56.38
N ARG A 639 38.30 -34.29 57.12
CA ARG A 639 38.96 -33.03 56.80
C ARG A 639 40.47 -33.29 56.63
N ILE A 640 41.21 -32.30 56.08
CA ILE A 640 42.69 -32.18 55.94
C ILE A 640 43.22 -32.86 54.66
N GLY A 641 44.06 -32.28 53.79
CA GLY A 641 44.78 -31.00 53.72
C GLY A 641 45.85 -31.07 52.59
N THR A 642 46.25 -29.89 52.10
CA THR A 642 47.54 -29.52 51.44
C THR A 642 47.91 -30.03 50.02
N ASN A 643 47.73 -29.14 49.01
CA ASN A 643 48.68 -28.56 48.00
C ASN A 643 49.88 -29.36 47.43
N PRO A 644 50.57 -28.89 46.37
CA PRO A 644 50.19 -28.13 45.14
C PRO A 644 50.84 -28.74 43.86
N LEU A 645 50.49 -28.29 42.62
CA LEU A 645 51.43 -28.11 41.48
C LEU A 645 50.73 -27.77 40.14
N PHE A 646 51.25 -26.71 39.48
CA PHE A 646 50.93 -26.13 38.16
C PHE A 646 49.53 -25.51 37.99
N GLY A 647 49.34 -24.21 37.69
CA GLY A 647 50.23 -23.17 37.18
C GLY A 647 49.43 -22.32 36.17
N SER A 648 48.70 -21.33 36.68
CA SER A 648 47.81 -20.43 35.92
C SER A 648 48.39 -19.02 35.81
N ALA A 649 48.38 -18.40 34.63
CA ALA A 649 48.41 -16.95 34.40
C ALA A 649 48.03 -16.62 32.92
N PRO A 650 47.71 -15.37 32.54
CA PRO A 650 46.35 -14.81 32.67
C PRO A 650 45.83 -14.09 31.40
N SER A 651 44.52 -13.81 31.36
CA SER A 651 43.91 -12.87 30.41
C SER A 651 44.31 -11.41 30.70
N PRO A 652 44.20 -10.51 29.71
CA PRO A 652 43.61 -9.21 30.02
C PRO A 652 42.70 -8.63 28.91
N LEU A 653 41.70 -7.87 29.36
CA LEU A 653 40.88 -6.94 28.58
C LEU A 653 41.15 -5.50 29.06
N ASN A 654 40.86 -4.55 28.17
CA ASN A 654 40.67 -3.09 28.32
C ASN A 654 41.89 -2.15 28.29
N SER A 655 41.85 -1.21 27.34
CA SER A 655 42.03 0.22 27.62
C SER A 655 41.47 1.13 26.52
N GLN A 656 40.81 2.20 26.99
CA GLN A 656 40.34 3.40 26.28
C GLN A 656 41.31 4.55 26.65
N PRO A 657 41.61 5.55 25.79
CA PRO A 657 42.63 6.56 26.10
C PRO A 657 42.05 7.90 26.57
N GLY A 658 42.76 8.55 27.50
CA GLY A 658 42.50 9.90 27.98
C GLY A 658 43.79 10.74 28.07
N ALA A 659 43.66 11.97 27.57
CA ALA A 659 44.34 13.24 27.89
C ALA A 659 45.83 13.30 28.29
N SER A 660 46.52 14.19 27.58
CA SER A 660 47.88 14.72 27.74
C SER A 660 48.05 15.79 28.84
N ALA A 661 49.24 15.88 29.44
CA ALA A 661 49.93 17.14 29.78
C ALA A 661 51.43 16.91 30.07
N ASN A 662 52.27 17.83 29.56
CA ASN A 662 53.68 18.12 29.87
C ASN A 662 54.70 17.01 29.51
N GLY A 663 55.70 17.20 28.65
CA GLY A 663 56.48 18.40 28.36
C GLY A 663 57.88 18.19 28.95
N LEU A 664 58.83 17.64 28.17
CA LEU A 664 60.26 17.71 28.42
C LEU A 664 61.05 17.38 27.14
N THR A 665 62.18 18.08 27.05
CA THR A 665 63.04 18.40 25.92
C THR A 665 63.94 17.26 25.39
N SER A 666 64.20 17.30 24.08
CA SER A 666 65.37 16.89 23.26
C SER A 666 66.71 16.60 24.01
N PRO A 667 67.73 15.87 23.45
CA PRO A 667 68.11 15.98 22.03
C PRO A 667 68.87 14.81 21.32
N HIS A 668 68.98 14.96 19.99
CA HIS A 668 70.17 14.82 19.13
C HIS A 668 70.68 13.47 18.54
N MET A 669 71.12 13.65 17.27
CA MET A 669 72.02 12.86 16.40
C MET A 669 71.42 11.62 15.73
N GLY A 670 71.46 11.40 14.40
CA GLY A 670 72.27 11.96 13.31
C GLY A 670 72.87 10.79 12.49
N ILE A 671 73.21 11.01 11.20
CA ILE A 671 74.01 10.14 10.27
C ILE A 671 73.15 9.20 9.38
N SER A 672 72.81 9.51 8.11
CA SER A 672 73.55 9.62 6.80
C SER A 672 73.27 8.39 5.88
N SER A 673 72.53 8.55 4.76
CA SER A 673 72.97 8.50 3.33
C SER A 673 73.47 7.10 2.85
N ILE A 674 73.19 6.52 1.66
CA ILE A 674 73.17 6.95 0.24
C ILE A 674 72.32 5.92 -0.64
N PRO A 675 72.30 5.84 -2.00
CA PRO A 675 71.14 6.17 -2.88
C PRO A 675 70.64 5.07 -3.88
N ALA A 676 69.49 5.36 -4.56
CA ALA A 676 69.08 5.10 -5.97
C ALA A 676 69.25 3.69 -6.64
N PRO A 677 68.40 3.24 -7.63
CA PRO A 677 67.74 4.05 -8.67
C PRO A 677 66.26 3.73 -9.02
N ALA A 678 65.66 4.66 -9.77
CA ALA A 678 64.34 4.64 -10.42
C ALA A 678 64.35 3.75 -11.71
N PRO A 679 63.29 3.66 -12.56
CA PRO A 679 61.95 4.30 -12.55
C PRO A 679 60.77 3.38 -12.96
N ALA A 680 59.52 3.84 -12.78
CA ALA A 680 58.44 3.79 -13.79
C ALA A 680 57.11 4.32 -13.21
N ALA A 681 56.46 5.19 -13.98
CA ALA A 681 55.24 5.91 -13.62
C ALA A 681 53.97 5.07 -13.86
N ALA A 682 52.97 5.22 -12.97
CA ALA A 682 51.56 5.08 -13.32
C ALA A 682 50.70 5.87 -12.31
N SER A 683 50.03 6.88 -12.84
CA SER A 683 49.08 7.78 -12.17
C SER A 683 47.70 7.12 -12.01
N GLY A 684 47.12 7.20 -10.81
CA GLY A 684 45.72 6.85 -10.55
C GLY A 684 45.32 7.26 -9.14
N ALA A 685 44.80 8.47 -8.99
CA ALA A 685 44.38 9.03 -7.72
C ALA A 685 43.02 8.47 -7.28
N SER A 686 43.00 7.75 -6.16
CA SER A 686 41.82 7.46 -5.35
C SER A 686 41.61 8.57 -4.33
N GLY A 687 40.51 9.31 -4.41
CA GLY A 687 40.09 10.27 -3.38
C GLY A 687 39.54 9.55 -2.13
N PRO A 688 39.72 10.11 -0.92
CA PRO A 688 39.28 9.47 0.32
C PRO A 688 37.79 9.76 0.55
N MET A 689 36.98 8.70 0.68
CA MET A 689 35.62 8.81 1.22
C MET A 689 35.71 9.19 2.70
N GLY A 690 35.16 10.37 3.03
CA GLY A 690 35.04 10.86 4.40
C GLY A 690 34.01 10.04 5.17
N ASN A 691 34.41 9.56 6.35
CA ASN A 691 33.51 9.01 7.35
C ASN A 691 32.60 10.13 7.87
N ALA A 692 31.36 10.20 7.36
CA ALA A 692 30.31 10.97 8.00
C ALA A 692 30.05 10.36 9.38
N SER A 693 30.18 11.18 10.42
CA SER A 693 30.02 10.71 11.80
C SER A 693 28.56 10.37 12.06
N GLU A 694 28.30 9.33 12.85
CA GLU A 694 26.96 8.88 13.28
C GLU A 694 26.08 10.03 13.83
N ALA A 695 26.71 11.06 14.38
CA ALA A 695 26.07 12.28 14.85
C ALA A 695 25.39 13.09 13.73
N GLU A 696 25.97 13.16 12.52
CA GLU A 696 25.38 13.87 11.38
C GLU A 696 24.16 13.12 10.83
N MET A 697 24.20 11.78 10.81
CA MET A 697 23.04 10.96 10.45
C MET A 697 21.87 11.15 11.43
N LEU A 698 22.15 11.17 12.73
CA LEU A 698 21.12 11.44 13.75
C LEU A 698 20.54 12.86 13.64
N GLN A 699 21.37 13.84 13.29
CA GLN A 699 20.93 15.22 13.11
C GLN A 699 20.06 15.39 11.86
N GLN A 700 20.41 14.67 10.78
CA GLN A 700 19.62 14.62 9.55
C GLN A 700 18.27 13.91 9.79
N LEU A 701 18.26 12.80 10.55
CA LEU A 701 17.03 12.08 10.91
C LEU A 701 16.09 12.95 11.76
N MET A 702 16.63 13.70 12.72
CA MET A 702 15.84 14.61 13.56
C MET A 702 15.28 15.80 12.77
N ALA A 703 16.01 16.29 11.76
CA ALA A 703 15.51 17.31 10.84
C ALA A 703 14.35 16.78 9.97
N GLU A 704 14.46 15.54 9.47
CA GLU A 704 13.42 14.86 8.69
C GLU A 704 12.15 14.64 9.52
N ILE A 705 12.29 14.20 10.78
CA ILE A 705 11.16 13.99 11.71
C ILE A 705 10.42 15.30 11.98
N ASN A 706 11.14 16.41 12.19
CA ASN A 706 10.52 17.71 12.41
C ASN A 706 9.84 18.25 11.15
N ARG A 707 10.39 17.98 9.97
CA ARG A 707 9.72 18.29 8.69
C ARG A 707 8.41 17.53 8.55
N LEU A 708 8.43 16.22 8.83
CA LEU A 708 7.25 15.37 8.76
C LEU A 708 6.17 15.77 9.79
N LYS A 709 6.56 16.17 11.00
CA LYS A 709 5.63 16.73 11.99
C LYS A 709 4.93 18.00 11.48
N ASN A 710 5.68 18.93 10.91
CA ASN A 710 5.12 20.15 10.33
C ASN A 710 4.19 19.86 9.13
N GLU A 711 4.51 18.87 8.29
CA GLU A 711 3.66 18.43 7.19
C GLU A 711 2.39 17.72 7.66
N LEU A 712 2.44 17.06 8.82
CA LEU A 712 1.30 16.37 9.45
C LEU A 712 0.40 17.27 10.29
N GLY A 713 0.80 18.53 10.53
CA GLY A 713 0.05 19.50 11.31
C GLY A 713 0.00 19.20 12.81
N GLU A 714 1.06 18.55 13.35
CA GLU A 714 1.27 18.32 14.78
C GLU A 714 2.19 19.35 15.44
#